data_AF-B9DKP5-F1
#
_entry.id   AF-B9DKP5-F1
#
_cell.length_a   1.000
_cell.length_b   1.000
_cell.length_c   1.000
_cell.angle_alpha   90.00
_cell.angle_beta   90.00
_cell.angle_gamma   90.00
#
_symmetry.space_group_name_H-M   'P 1'
#
loop_
_entity.id
_entity.type
_entity.pdbx_description
1 polymer ?
#
loop_
_entity_poly.entity_id
_entity_poly.type
_entity_poly.pdbx_seq_one_letter_code
_entity_poly.pdbx_strand_id
1 'polypeptide(L)'
;MEIVEGLLIFLAAIIVSSLIHSLFLPKVPLAFIQIILGALLFLTPIPVSFDFDTEVFMVALIAPLLFVEGVQVSRVSLRRYIKPVMLMALGLVFTTVVGVGFFIHWVWPNLPMPAGFALAAILCPTDAVAVSAITRGKILPKGAMTILEGESLLNDAAGIISFKIAVTALITGTFSITHAVGEFLIAAIGGLIVGMIIGVALVRLRVTLSRRGVESNNMFIFIQLLTPFVTYLIAEVFHASGIIAAVVAGLVHGFERDRITHVSTQLQLSYTQTWNVLSYALNGFVFVILGYMVPEVVVNILKTEPQNLVFLLTTTGVIALAVYVFRFVWVYVLYPYFYLPVSPFERAMNEGGPQKPSEKPKRSMYALIMTLCGVHGTISLAIALTLPFILGENESFIYRNDLLFISSGMVILSLVIAQVFLPLVTPAMKKAKQEGMTFKQTRVYILEHVVEYLRQHATPETSFKYGNVIKDYHDRIAFLKVLDDDDEDSKELERLQGIAFDTETKTLDDLAKEGRISQSDFDNYMRYAERTQVYRQASLLRRIWIRIKASFLRRRVRIQTNASSSLDIKENLKEISKIMRIVHYNVVKRLSKEANSDNQLEISTIADSYLLRTDNLTPSNFFNTKNNESMSKIKLNALREQRHILNELVDEGEVSEKTALKVREAINYDEMILVDRLT
;
A
#
# COMPACT_ATOMS: atom_id res chain seq x y z
N MET A 1 -22.78 27.46 -1.40
CA MET A 1 -23.25 26.82 -0.16
C MET A 1 -23.77 25.42 -0.45
N GLU A 2 -24.70 25.25 -1.40
CA GLU A 2 -25.27 23.94 -1.78
C GLU A 2 -24.24 22.85 -2.13
N ILE A 3 -23.22 23.17 -2.95
CA ILE A 3 -22.15 22.20 -3.30
C ILE A 3 -21.38 21.72 -2.06
N VAL A 4 -21.13 22.61 -1.09
CA VAL A 4 -20.40 22.28 0.15
C VAL A 4 -21.26 21.42 1.05
N GLU A 5 -22.56 21.72 1.16
CA GLU A 5 -23.52 20.92 1.91
C GLU A 5 -23.65 19.51 1.32
N GLY A 6 -23.76 19.40 -0.01
CA GLY A 6 -23.74 18.12 -0.72
C GLY A 6 -22.47 17.33 -0.39
N LEU A 7 -21.29 17.96 -0.52
CA LEU A 7 -20.01 17.29 -0.24
C LEU A 7 -19.90 16.80 1.21
N LEU A 8 -20.40 17.56 2.18
CA LEU A 8 -20.46 17.15 3.59
C LEU A 8 -21.41 15.97 3.81
N ILE A 9 -22.58 15.98 3.16
CA ILE A 9 -23.54 14.86 3.21
C ILE A 9 -22.89 13.59 2.63
N PHE A 10 -22.15 13.70 1.52
CA PHE A 10 -21.44 12.56 0.94
C PHE A 10 -20.34 12.05 1.86
N LEU A 11 -19.54 12.93 2.46
CA LEU A 11 -18.54 12.52 3.45
C LEU A 11 -19.20 11.80 4.63
N ALA A 12 -20.33 12.29 5.13
CA ALA A 12 -21.10 11.63 6.18
C ALA A 12 -21.60 10.25 5.72
N ALA A 13 -22.14 10.13 4.51
CA ALA A 13 -22.58 8.86 3.94
C ALA A 13 -21.42 7.85 3.80
N ILE A 14 -20.23 8.30 3.39
CA ILE A 14 -19.03 7.47 3.31
C ILE A 14 -18.62 6.97 4.71
N ILE A 15 -18.64 7.83 5.73
CA ILE A 15 -18.33 7.45 7.12
C ILE A 15 -19.35 6.42 7.63
N VAL A 16 -20.64 6.68 7.42
CA VAL A 16 -21.73 5.76 7.81
C VAL A 16 -21.58 4.43 7.06
N SER A 17 -21.25 4.44 5.77
CA SER A 17 -21.00 3.22 4.99
C SER A 17 -19.88 2.37 5.59
N SER A 18 -18.79 3.01 6.03
CA SER A 18 -17.66 2.35 6.68
C SER A 18 -18.04 1.74 8.03
N LEU A 19 -18.90 2.42 8.79
CA LEU A 19 -19.42 1.93 10.06
C LEU A 19 -20.31 0.70 9.84
N ILE A 20 -21.23 0.77 8.86
CA ILE A 20 -22.13 -0.33 8.53
C ILE A 20 -21.34 -1.57 8.07
N HIS A 21 -20.36 -1.36 7.19
CA HIS A 21 -19.49 -2.43 6.71
C HIS A 21 -18.71 -3.10 7.85
N SER A 22 -18.12 -2.31 8.74
CA SER A 22 -17.30 -2.84 9.83
C SER A 22 -18.10 -3.54 10.93
N LEU A 23 -19.32 -3.07 11.23
CA LEU A 23 -20.14 -3.64 12.31
C LEU A 23 -21.10 -4.73 11.86
N PHE A 24 -21.72 -4.61 10.67
CA PHE A 24 -22.87 -5.43 10.30
C PHE A 24 -22.65 -6.28 9.04
N LEU A 25 -21.94 -5.76 8.03
CA LEU A 25 -21.87 -6.38 6.69
C LEU A 25 -20.44 -6.55 6.13
N PRO A 26 -19.50 -7.22 6.83
CA PRO A 26 -18.09 -7.30 6.41
C PRO A 26 -17.84 -8.15 5.15
N LYS A 27 -18.86 -8.89 4.67
CA LYS A 27 -18.79 -9.72 3.47
C LYS A 27 -19.30 -9.00 2.22
N VAL A 28 -19.96 -7.86 2.37
CA VAL A 28 -20.56 -7.09 1.27
C VAL A 28 -19.56 -6.02 0.84
N PRO A 29 -19.21 -5.92 -0.46
CA PRO A 29 -18.36 -4.84 -0.93
C PRO A 29 -18.94 -3.46 -0.59
N LEU A 30 -18.07 -2.54 -0.16
CA LEU A 30 -18.44 -1.18 0.27
C LEU A 30 -19.26 -0.42 -0.78
N ALA A 31 -18.97 -0.62 -2.06
CA ALA A 31 -19.69 0.02 -3.17
C ALA A 31 -21.21 -0.21 -3.08
N PHE A 32 -21.67 -1.41 -2.74
CA PHE A 32 -23.11 -1.68 -2.59
C PHE A 32 -23.74 -0.89 -1.45
N ILE A 33 -23.05 -0.79 -0.31
CA ILE A 33 -23.52 -0.03 0.85
C ILE A 33 -23.61 1.45 0.49
N GLN A 34 -22.61 1.97 -0.24
CA GLN A 34 -22.57 3.35 -0.70
C GLN A 34 -23.69 3.68 -1.70
N ILE A 35 -23.95 2.80 -2.67
CA ILE A 35 -25.05 2.94 -3.63
C ILE A 35 -26.41 2.93 -2.89
N ILE A 36 -26.60 2.01 -1.94
CA ILE A 36 -27.85 1.94 -1.15
C ILE A 36 -28.04 3.22 -0.32
N LEU A 37 -26.99 3.70 0.35
CA LEU A 37 -27.06 4.94 1.12
C LEU A 37 -27.35 6.15 0.22
N GLY A 38 -26.75 6.22 -0.98
CA GLY A 38 -27.08 7.25 -1.97
C GLY A 38 -28.55 7.22 -2.38
N ALA A 39 -29.10 6.02 -2.61
CA ALA A 39 -30.51 5.87 -2.96
C ALA A 39 -31.44 6.26 -1.81
N LEU A 40 -31.05 5.97 -0.56
CA LEU A 40 -31.78 6.41 0.63
C LEU A 40 -31.71 7.92 0.81
N LEU A 41 -30.58 8.57 0.50
CA LEU A 41 -30.45 10.02 0.54
C LEU A 41 -31.44 10.70 -0.41
N PHE A 42 -31.67 10.15 -1.60
CA PHE A 42 -32.67 10.67 -2.53
C PHE A 42 -34.10 10.68 -1.95
N LEU A 43 -34.43 9.71 -1.09
CA LEU A 43 -35.75 9.67 -0.42
C LEU A 43 -35.89 10.71 0.69
N THR A 44 -34.79 11.30 1.15
CA THR A 44 -34.83 12.33 2.18
C THR A 44 -35.19 13.69 1.57
N PRO A 45 -35.83 14.60 2.33
CA PRO A 45 -36.18 15.94 1.86
C PRO A 45 -34.96 16.89 1.76
N ILE A 46 -33.74 16.36 1.81
CA ILE A 46 -32.52 17.16 1.77
C ILE A 46 -32.28 17.56 0.31
N PRO A 47 -32.31 18.86 -0.04
CA PRO A 47 -32.02 19.29 -1.40
C PRO A 47 -30.54 19.04 -1.69
N VAL A 48 -30.25 18.13 -2.61
CA VAL A 48 -28.91 17.90 -3.13
C VAL A 48 -28.94 18.16 -4.63
N SER A 49 -28.33 19.27 -5.06
CA SER A 49 -28.20 19.63 -6.47
C SER A 49 -26.86 19.12 -7.02
N PHE A 50 -26.90 18.42 -8.16
CA PHE A 50 -25.74 17.83 -8.84
C PHE A 50 -25.45 18.55 -10.15
N ASP A 51 -25.26 19.86 -10.07
CA ASP A 51 -24.80 20.61 -11.23
C ASP A 51 -23.29 20.80 -11.13
N PHE A 52 -22.55 19.76 -11.52
CA PHE A 52 -21.11 19.82 -11.59
C PHE A 52 -20.69 20.32 -12.96
N ASP A 53 -19.86 21.37 -12.95
CA ASP A 53 -19.09 21.71 -14.13
C ASP A 53 -18.25 20.50 -14.55
N THR A 54 -18.38 20.10 -15.81
CA THR A 54 -17.72 18.93 -16.38
C THR A 54 -16.19 19.00 -16.22
N GLU A 55 -15.60 20.17 -16.42
CA GLU A 55 -14.16 20.35 -16.30
C GLU A 55 -13.71 20.22 -14.84
N VAL A 56 -14.46 20.83 -13.92
CA VAL A 56 -14.18 20.74 -12.48
C VAL A 56 -14.27 19.29 -12.02
N PHE A 57 -15.27 18.55 -12.48
CA PHE A 57 -15.44 17.15 -12.14
C PHE A 57 -14.28 16.26 -12.65
N MET A 58 -13.82 16.51 -13.88
CA MET A 58 -12.68 15.80 -14.47
C MET A 58 -11.37 16.08 -13.71
N VAL A 59 -11.12 17.33 -13.36
CA VAL A 59 -9.92 17.76 -12.60
C VAL A 59 -9.96 17.29 -11.15
N ALA A 60 -11.12 17.42 -10.49
CA ALA A 60 -11.27 17.17 -9.05
C ALA A 60 -11.32 15.69 -8.69
N LEU A 61 -11.91 14.87 -9.57
CA LEU A 61 -12.24 13.48 -9.28
C LEU A 61 -11.45 12.50 -10.15
N ILE A 62 -11.52 12.66 -11.47
CA ILE A 62 -10.95 11.69 -12.41
C ILE A 62 -9.42 11.76 -12.43
N ALA A 63 -8.84 12.96 -12.53
CA ALA A 63 -7.39 13.10 -12.62
C ALA A 63 -6.65 12.53 -11.38
N PRO A 64 -7.09 12.76 -10.13
CA PRO A 64 -6.48 12.14 -8.96
C PRO A 64 -6.70 10.62 -8.89
N LEU A 65 -7.87 10.11 -9.25
CA LEU A 65 -8.13 8.65 -9.28
C LEU A 65 -7.17 7.94 -10.23
N LEU A 66 -7.07 8.44 -11.47
CA LEU A 66 -6.20 7.88 -12.49
C LEU A 66 -4.71 8.02 -12.15
N PHE A 67 -4.32 9.12 -11.51
CA PHE A 67 -2.96 9.27 -11.01
C PHE A 67 -2.63 8.22 -9.95
N VAL A 68 -3.55 7.93 -9.02
CA VAL A 68 -3.36 6.91 -7.97
C VAL A 68 -3.18 5.53 -8.58
N GLU A 69 -4.04 5.15 -9.51
CA GLU A 69 -3.90 3.89 -10.23
C GLU A 69 -2.55 3.80 -10.94
N GLY A 70 -2.16 4.90 -11.59
CA GLY A 70 -0.83 5.05 -12.18
C GLY A 70 0.27 4.75 -11.17
N VAL A 71 0.25 5.37 -9.99
CA VAL A 71 1.26 5.16 -8.94
C VAL A 71 1.27 3.73 -8.40
N GLN A 72 0.13 3.05 -8.31
CA GLN A 72 0.01 1.73 -7.66
C GLN A 72 0.40 0.56 -8.57
N VAL A 73 0.23 0.67 -9.89
CA VAL A 73 0.49 -0.44 -10.81
C VAL A 73 1.95 -0.90 -10.76
N SER A 74 2.18 -2.20 -10.58
CA SER A 74 3.52 -2.79 -10.57
C SER A 74 4.16 -2.74 -11.97
N ARG A 75 5.25 -2.00 -12.12
CA ARG A 75 5.91 -1.80 -13.43
C ARG A 75 6.60 -3.05 -13.96
N VAL A 76 7.23 -3.81 -13.07
CA VAL A 76 7.92 -5.06 -13.43
C VAL A 76 6.92 -6.08 -13.98
N SER A 77 5.77 -6.19 -13.32
CA SER A 77 4.68 -7.07 -13.73
C SER A 77 3.97 -6.54 -14.98
N LEU A 78 3.72 -5.23 -15.07
CA LEU A 78 3.13 -4.59 -16.25
C LEU A 78 4.00 -4.80 -17.49
N ARG A 79 5.32 -4.64 -17.40
CA ARG A 79 6.26 -4.86 -18.51
C ARG A 79 6.22 -6.31 -18.99
N ARG A 80 6.03 -7.28 -18.08
CA ARG A 80 5.89 -8.70 -18.39
C ARG A 80 4.63 -8.98 -19.22
N TYR A 81 3.54 -8.27 -18.94
CA TYR A 81 2.22 -8.48 -19.57
C TYR A 81 1.81 -7.31 -20.49
N ILE A 82 2.75 -6.52 -21.00
CA ILE A 82 2.42 -5.31 -21.76
C ILE A 82 1.59 -5.60 -23.02
N LYS A 83 1.88 -6.71 -23.72
CA LYS A 83 1.13 -7.11 -24.92
C LYS A 83 -0.36 -7.40 -24.62
N PRO A 84 -0.70 -8.34 -23.70
CA PRO A 84 -2.10 -8.57 -23.35
C PRO A 84 -2.77 -7.34 -22.73
N VAL A 85 -2.04 -6.54 -21.95
CA VAL A 85 -2.56 -5.28 -21.41
C VAL A 85 -2.94 -4.32 -22.54
N MET A 86 -2.08 -4.08 -23.53
CA MET A 86 -2.40 -3.18 -24.66
C MET A 86 -3.56 -3.71 -25.52
N LEU A 87 -3.66 -5.04 -25.68
CA LEU A 87 -4.78 -5.66 -26.38
C LEU A 87 -6.12 -5.46 -25.64
N MET A 88 -6.13 -5.41 -24.31
CA MET A 88 -7.34 -5.13 -23.52
C MET A 88 -7.59 -3.63 -23.38
N ALA A 89 -6.58 -2.85 -23.06
CA ALA A 89 -6.72 -1.42 -22.77
C ALA A 89 -7.03 -0.56 -24.00
N LEU A 90 -6.47 -0.91 -25.17
CA LEU A 90 -6.69 -0.16 -26.40
C LEU A 90 -7.48 -0.98 -27.42
N GLY A 91 -7.01 -2.19 -27.69
CA GLY A 91 -7.61 -3.05 -28.73
C GLY A 91 -9.08 -3.34 -28.45
N LEU A 92 -9.39 -3.87 -27.27
CA LEU A 92 -10.76 -4.17 -26.86
C LEU A 92 -11.59 -2.88 -26.75
N VAL A 93 -11.07 -1.79 -26.19
CA VAL A 93 -11.82 -0.52 -26.07
C VAL A 93 -12.25 0.00 -27.43
N PHE A 94 -11.33 0.21 -28.38
CA PHE A 94 -11.70 0.76 -29.69
C PHE A 94 -12.65 -0.16 -30.45
N THR A 95 -12.42 -1.47 -30.38
CA THR A 95 -13.29 -2.43 -31.07
C THR A 95 -14.66 -2.55 -30.41
N THR A 96 -14.75 -2.38 -29.08
CA THR A 96 -16.01 -2.34 -28.34
C THR A 96 -16.77 -1.05 -28.64
N VAL A 97 -16.10 0.11 -28.62
CA VAL A 97 -16.73 1.40 -28.99
C VAL A 97 -17.34 1.30 -30.37
N VAL A 98 -16.56 0.83 -31.35
CA VAL A 98 -17.05 0.69 -32.73
C VAL A 98 -18.15 -0.36 -32.81
N GLY A 99 -17.89 -1.59 -32.36
CA GLY A 99 -18.81 -2.72 -32.50
C GLY A 99 -20.10 -2.56 -31.71
N VAL A 100 -19.99 -2.24 -30.42
CA VAL A 100 -21.15 -2.00 -29.55
C VAL A 100 -21.84 -0.69 -29.90
N GLY A 101 -21.12 0.35 -30.34
CA GLY A 101 -21.74 1.58 -30.83
C GLY A 101 -22.64 1.35 -32.04
N PHE A 102 -22.18 0.58 -33.04
CA PHE A 102 -23.03 0.15 -34.17
C PHE A 102 -24.20 -0.71 -33.72
N PHE A 103 -23.97 -1.62 -32.77
CA PHE A 103 -25.03 -2.47 -32.22
C PHE A 103 -26.10 -1.66 -31.48
N ILE A 104 -25.72 -0.65 -30.69
CA ILE A 104 -26.65 0.24 -29.99
C ILE A 104 -27.52 0.98 -31.01
N HIS A 105 -26.94 1.54 -32.06
CA HIS A 105 -27.72 2.20 -33.11
C HIS A 105 -28.65 1.23 -33.85
N TRP A 106 -28.24 -0.03 -34.02
CA TRP A 106 -29.10 -1.06 -34.62
C TRP A 106 -30.30 -1.43 -33.73
N VAL A 107 -30.08 -1.58 -32.41
CA VAL A 107 -31.15 -1.87 -31.44
C VAL A 107 -32.06 -0.66 -31.22
N TRP A 108 -31.50 0.56 -31.30
CA TRP A 108 -32.22 1.81 -31.12
C TRP A 108 -31.92 2.81 -32.24
N PRO A 109 -32.58 2.68 -33.41
CA PRO A 109 -32.31 3.50 -34.59
C PRO A 109 -32.59 5.00 -34.42
N ASN A 110 -33.51 5.36 -33.51
CA ASN A 110 -33.86 6.75 -33.21
C ASN A 110 -32.76 7.47 -32.40
N LEU A 111 -31.85 6.74 -31.76
CA LEU A 111 -30.73 7.33 -31.04
C LEU A 111 -29.68 7.82 -32.05
N PRO A 112 -29.23 9.09 -31.96
CA PRO A 112 -28.16 9.60 -32.79
C PRO A 112 -26.94 8.69 -32.72
N MET A 113 -26.38 8.34 -33.88
CA MET A 113 -25.23 7.45 -33.97
C MET A 113 -24.07 7.86 -33.03
N PRO A 114 -23.67 9.14 -32.94
CA PRO A 114 -22.62 9.57 -32.02
C PRO A 114 -22.97 9.33 -30.54
N ALA A 115 -24.24 9.42 -30.16
CA ALA A 115 -24.69 9.11 -28.81
C ALA A 115 -24.57 7.62 -28.48
N GLY A 116 -24.80 6.73 -29.47
CA GLY A 116 -24.54 5.30 -29.33
C GLY A 116 -23.06 4.98 -29.13
N PHE A 117 -22.16 5.65 -29.86
CA PHE A 117 -20.71 5.55 -29.65
C PHE A 117 -20.27 6.11 -28.29
N ALA A 118 -20.86 7.23 -27.85
CA ALA A 118 -20.60 7.81 -26.54
C ALA A 118 -21.01 6.85 -25.43
N LEU A 119 -22.18 6.22 -25.54
CA LEU A 119 -22.61 5.18 -24.61
C LEU A 119 -21.65 3.99 -24.61
N ALA A 120 -21.26 3.47 -25.78
CA ALA A 120 -20.28 2.39 -25.84
C ALA A 120 -18.94 2.76 -25.19
N ALA A 121 -18.49 4.01 -25.33
CA ALA A 121 -17.27 4.52 -24.69
C ALA A 121 -17.40 4.65 -23.16
N ILE A 122 -18.56 5.05 -22.65
CA ILE A 122 -18.87 5.06 -21.21
C ILE A 122 -18.79 3.65 -20.61
N LEU A 123 -19.17 2.63 -21.38
CA LEU A 123 -19.19 1.22 -20.98
C LEU A 123 -17.84 0.48 -21.20
N CYS A 124 -16.77 1.18 -21.56
CA CYS A 124 -15.45 0.57 -21.74
C CYS A 124 -14.54 0.58 -20.49
N PRO A 125 -14.48 1.67 -19.70
CA PRO A 125 -13.77 1.72 -18.42
C PRO A 125 -14.13 0.56 -17.49
N THR A 126 -13.12 -0.07 -16.89
CA THR A 126 -13.31 -1.18 -15.94
C THR A 126 -12.44 -0.97 -14.72
N ASP A 127 -12.91 -1.40 -13.55
CA ASP A 127 -12.27 -1.16 -12.27
C ASP A 127 -11.63 -2.43 -11.68
N ALA A 128 -10.31 -2.50 -11.76
CA ALA A 128 -9.54 -3.59 -11.19
C ALA A 128 -9.55 -3.62 -9.65
N VAL A 129 -9.79 -2.48 -8.99
CA VAL A 129 -9.87 -2.39 -7.53
C VAL A 129 -11.12 -3.10 -7.03
N ALA A 130 -12.25 -2.89 -7.70
CA ALA A 130 -13.50 -3.62 -7.41
C ALA A 130 -13.30 -5.14 -7.59
N VAL A 131 -12.63 -5.56 -8.67
CA VAL A 131 -12.31 -6.98 -8.91
C VAL A 131 -11.42 -7.55 -7.82
N SER A 132 -10.37 -6.81 -7.40
CA SER A 132 -9.47 -7.21 -6.33
C SER A 132 -10.21 -7.47 -5.01
N ALA A 133 -11.17 -6.60 -4.68
CA ALA A 133 -11.99 -6.74 -3.49
C ALA A 133 -12.91 -7.97 -3.55
N ILE A 134 -13.54 -8.23 -4.71
CA ILE A 134 -14.45 -9.37 -4.92
C ILE A 134 -13.69 -10.71 -4.95
N THR A 135 -12.49 -10.73 -5.54
CA THR A 135 -11.65 -11.93 -5.69
C THR A 135 -10.73 -12.18 -4.50
N ARG A 136 -10.87 -11.40 -3.43
CA ARG A 136 -10.04 -11.56 -2.23
C ARG A 136 -10.21 -12.96 -1.63
N GLY A 137 -9.11 -13.71 -1.53
CA GLY A 137 -9.14 -15.11 -1.08
C GLY A 137 -9.59 -16.12 -2.15
N LYS A 138 -9.58 -15.73 -3.42
CA LYS A 138 -9.78 -16.61 -4.59
C LYS A 138 -8.49 -16.74 -5.39
N ILE A 139 -8.37 -17.81 -6.16
CA ILE A 139 -7.23 -18.03 -7.07
C ILE A 139 -7.64 -17.60 -8.47
N LEU A 140 -6.98 -16.57 -8.99
CA LEU A 140 -7.09 -16.16 -10.39
C LEU A 140 -6.02 -16.86 -11.25
N PRO A 141 -6.27 -17.05 -12.56
CA PRO A 141 -5.24 -17.56 -13.47
C PRO A 141 -3.95 -16.73 -13.41
N LYS A 142 -2.79 -17.37 -13.60
CA LYS A 142 -1.47 -16.71 -13.54
C LYS A 142 -1.45 -15.48 -14.45
N GLY A 143 -1.11 -14.32 -13.88
CA GLY A 143 -1.02 -13.04 -14.59
C GLY A 143 -2.36 -12.33 -14.85
N ALA A 144 -3.52 -12.94 -14.60
CA ALA A 144 -4.82 -12.32 -14.85
C ALA A 144 -5.00 -11.00 -14.09
N MET A 145 -4.66 -10.97 -12.80
CA MET A 145 -4.77 -9.75 -11.99
C MET A 145 -3.89 -8.62 -12.54
N THR A 146 -2.65 -8.91 -12.92
CA THR A 146 -1.75 -7.92 -13.52
C THR A 146 -2.28 -7.40 -14.86
N ILE A 147 -2.88 -8.26 -15.67
CA ILE A 147 -3.50 -7.85 -16.93
C ILE A 147 -4.69 -6.93 -16.67
N LEU A 148 -5.54 -7.27 -15.69
CA LEU A 148 -6.71 -6.47 -15.31
C LEU A 148 -6.32 -5.11 -14.70
N GLU A 149 -5.29 -5.07 -13.85
CA GLU A 149 -4.74 -3.81 -13.31
C GLU A 149 -4.16 -2.91 -14.41
N GLY A 150 -3.42 -3.50 -15.37
CA GLY A 150 -2.90 -2.76 -16.51
C GLY A 150 -3.99 -2.31 -17.48
N GLU A 151 -5.05 -3.10 -17.64
CA GLU A 151 -6.24 -2.75 -18.41
C GLU A 151 -6.95 -1.56 -17.80
N SER A 152 -7.35 -1.64 -16.51
CA SER A 152 -8.03 -0.58 -15.76
C SER A 152 -7.29 0.75 -15.87
N LEU A 153 -5.97 0.74 -15.74
CA LEU A 153 -5.18 1.97 -15.80
C LEU A 153 -5.27 2.70 -17.16
N LEU A 154 -5.31 1.95 -18.26
CA LEU A 154 -5.16 2.50 -19.61
C LEU A 154 -6.49 2.58 -20.37
N ASN A 155 -7.44 1.69 -20.07
CA ASN A 155 -8.74 1.67 -20.72
C ASN A 155 -9.60 2.87 -20.33
N ASP A 156 -9.43 3.40 -19.12
CA ASP A 156 -10.13 4.60 -18.66
C ASP A 156 -9.76 5.80 -19.54
N ALA A 157 -8.47 6.02 -19.77
CA ALA A 157 -8.01 7.07 -20.67
C ALA A 157 -8.53 6.85 -22.10
N ALA A 158 -8.47 5.62 -22.63
CA ALA A 158 -8.96 5.30 -23.96
C ALA A 158 -10.48 5.50 -24.11
N GLY A 159 -11.25 5.12 -23.08
CA GLY A 159 -12.70 5.27 -23.00
C GLY A 159 -13.10 6.74 -22.95
N ILE A 160 -12.48 7.54 -22.07
CA ILE A 160 -12.76 8.98 -21.97
C ILE A 160 -12.47 9.70 -23.29
N ILE A 161 -11.37 9.35 -23.96
CA ILE A 161 -11.04 9.99 -25.22
C ILE A 161 -12.03 9.57 -26.33
N SER A 162 -12.38 8.30 -26.41
CA SER A 162 -13.41 7.82 -27.34
C SER A 162 -14.75 8.51 -27.09
N PHE A 163 -15.09 8.74 -25.82
CA PHE A 163 -16.26 9.51 -25.42
C PHE A 163 -16.18 10.97 -25.87
N LYS A 164 -15.06 11.67 -25.64
CA LYS A 164 -14.87 13.06 -26.12
C LYS A 164 -15.10 13.16 -27.62
N ILE A 165 -14.52 12.25 -28.42
CA ILE A 165 -14.69 12.21 -29.88
C ILE A 165 -16.18 12.02 -30.25
N ALA A 166 -16.86 11.08 -29.58
CA ALA A 166 -18.26 10.79 -29.84
C ALA A 166 -19.18 11.98 -29.47
N VAL A 167 -18.91 12.65 -28.35
CA VAL A 167 -19.65 13.84 -27.92
C VAL A 167 -19.36 15.04 -28.82
N THR A 168 -18.13 15.25 -29.25
CA THR A 168 -17.81 16.30 -30.23
C THR A 168 -18.58 16.07 -31.53
N ALA A 169 -18.65 14.83 -32.02
CA ALA A 169 -19.45 14.49 -33.19
C ALA A 169 -20.96 14.67 -32.95
N LEU A 170 -21.43 14.42 -31.73
CA LEU A 170 -22.82 14.65 -31.32
C LEU A 170 -23.18 16.15 -31.33
N ILE A 171 -22.29 17.00 -30.84
CA ILE A 171 -22.51 18.45 -30.74
C ILE A 171 -22.36 19.14 -32.10
N THR A 172 -21.33 18.78 -32.86
CA THR A 172 -21.00 19.45 -34.12
C THR A 172 -21.80 18.92 -35.32
N GLY A 173 -22.45 17.76 -35.18
CA GLY A 173 -23.17 17.07 -36.26
C GLY A 173 -22.28 16.59 -37.42
N THR A 174 -20.97 16.84 -37.35
CA THR A 174 -19.99 16.50 -38.38
C THR A 174 -18.99 15.52 -37.81
N PHE A 175 -18.68 14.48 -38.58
CA PHE A 175 -17.67 13.50 -38.19
C PHE A 175 -16.65 13.35 -39.31
N SER A 176 -15.41 13.74 -39.00
CA SER A 176 -14.26 13.48 -39.86
C SER A 176 -13.34 12.51 -39.15
N ILE A 177 -13.27 11.28 -39.67
CA ILE A 177 -12.45 10.21 -39.09
C ILE A 177 -10.97 10.60 -39.06
N THR A 178 -10.50 11.30 -40.11
CA THR A 178 -9.11 11.74 -40.23
C THR A 178 -8.79 12.86 -39.24
N HIS A 179 -9.74 13.79 -39.03
CA HIS A 179 -9.59 14.85 -38.04
C HIS A 179 -9.59 14.28 -36.62
N ALA A 180 -10.55 13.41 -36.31
CA ALA A 180 -10.68 12.77 -35.01
C ALA A 180 -9.43 11.95 -34.64
N VAL A 181 -8.88 11.17 -35.59
CA VAL A 181 -7.63 10.42 -35.37
C VAL A 181 -6.43 11.36 -35.23
N GLY A 182 -6.37 12.45 -36.00
CA GLY A 182 -5.31 13.46 -35.90
C GLY A 182 -5.30 14.15 -34.54
N GLU A 183 -6.44 14.71 -34.12
CA GLU A 183 -6.60 15.34 -32.80
C GLU A 183 -6.34 14.36 -31.66
N PHE A 184 -6.80 13.10 -31.80
CA PHE A 184 -6.49 12.05 -30.85
C PHE A 184 -4.99 11.88 -30.66
N LEU A 185 -4.24 11.70 -31.76
CA LEU A 185 -2.80 11.48 -31.70
C LEU A 185 -2.08 12.70 -31.11
N ILE A 186 -2.47 13.90 -31.50
CA ILE A 186 -1.90 15.15 -30.97
C ILE A 186 -2.17 15.26 -29.47
N ALA A 187 -3.41 15.08 -29.03
CA ALA A 187 -3.78 15.18 -27.63
C ALA A 187 -3.13 14.08 -26.79
N ALA A 188 -3.03 12.85 -27.30
CA ALA A 188 -2.43 11.72 -26.60
C ALA A 188 -0.91 11.84 -26.49
N ILE A 189 -0.22 12.17 -27.58
CA ILE A 189 1.24 12.38 -27.57
C ILE A 189 1.58 13.61 -26.74
N GLY A 190 0.82 14.70 -26.88
CA GLY A 190 0.96 15.89 -26.05
C GLY A 190 0.80 15.57 -24.57
N GLY A 191 -0.25 14.81 -24.20
CA GLY A 191 -0.50 14.41 -22.82
C GLY A 191 0.63 13.53 -22.27
N LEU A 192 1.13 12.59 -23.07
CA LEU A 192 2.28 11.75 -22.72
C LEU A 192 3.54 12.59 -22.45
N ILE A 193 3.85 13.55 -23.33
CA ILE A 193 5.03 14.42 -23.20
C ILE A 193 4.89 15.30 -21.96
N VAL A 194 3.77 16.00 -21.80
CA VAL A 194 3.52 16.90 -20.65
C VAL A 194 3.55 16.11 -19.34
N GLY A 195 2.85 14.98 -19.26
CA GLY A 195 2.84 14.11 -18.08
C GLY A 195 4.23 13.61 -17.70
N MET A 196 5.05 13.24 -18.71
CA MET A 196 6.42 12.80 -18.47
C MET A 196 7.31 13.97 -17.97
N ILE A 197 7.22 15.14 -18.60
CA ILE A 197 8.03 16.31 -18.22
C ILE A 197 7.67 16.76 -16.80
N ILE A 198 6.38 16.98 -16.53
CA ILE A 198 5.91 17.48 -15.22
C ILE A 198 6.13 16.43 -14.13
N GLY A 199 5.81 15.16 -14.39
CA GLY A 199 6.05 14.07 -13.45
C GLY A 199 7.54 13.95 -13.07
N VAL A 200 8.44 13.96 -14.07
CA VAL A 200 9.88 13.91 -13.80
C VAL A 200 10.37 15.16 -13.07
N ALA A 201 9.86 16.34 -13.42
CA ALA A 201 10.23 17.59 -12.78
C ALA A 201 9.85 17.60 -11.29
N LEU A 202 8.64 17.17 -10.94
CA LEU A 202 8.16 17.12 -9.56
C LEU A 202 8.87 16.03 -8.73
N VAL A 203 9.14 14.86 -9.33
CA VAL A 203 9.98 13.83 -8.70
C VAL A 203 11.38 14.37 -8.42
N ARG A 204 12.05 14.98 -9.42
CA ARG A 204 13.39 15.57 -9.25
C ARG A 204 13.41 16.68 -8.22
N LEU A 205 12.39 17.54 -8.19
CA LEU A 205 12.25 18.59 -7.19
C LEU A 205 12.23 17.96 -5.79
N ARG A 206 11.36 16.97 -5.57
CA ARG A 206 11.24 16.25 -4.29
C ARG A 206 12.56 15.61 -3.86
N VAL A 207 13.23 14.89 -4.75
CA VAL A 207 14.53 14.25 -4.47
C VAL A 207 15.60 15.28 -4.14
N THR A 208 15.64 16.39 -4.88
CA THR A 208 16.62 17.46 -4.66
C THR A 208 16.41 18.13 -3.31
N LEU A 209 15.16 18.40 -2.93
CA LEU A 209 14.83 18.97 -1.62
C LEU A 209 15.20 18.03 -0.48
N SER A 210 14.91 16.73 -0.63
CA SER A 210 15.29 15.70 0.35
C SER A 210 16.82 15.61 0.50
N ARG A 211 17.58 15.63 -0.61
CA ARG A 211 19.05 15.64 -0.59
C ARG A 211 19.65 16.91 0.02
N ARG A 212 18.91 18.03 0.00
CA ARG A 212 19.32 19.30 0.64
C ARG A 212 19.00 19.35 2.14
N GLY A 213 18.52 18.25 2.73
CA GLY A 213 18.24 18.15 4.17
C GLY A 213 16.86 18.68 4.57
N VAL A 214 15.92 18.85 3.64
CA VAL A 214 14.55 19.21 3.99
C VAL A 214 13.80 17.96 4.47
N GLU A 215 13.47 17.91 5.77
CA GLU A 215 12.79 16.77 6.41
C GLU A 215 11.27 16.98 6.61
N SER A 216 10.66 17.91 5.87
CA SER A 216 9.22 18.16 5.98
C SER A 216 8.39 17.11 5.22
N ASN A 217 7.97 16.06 5.93
CA ASN A 217 7.09 15.01 5.41
C ASN A 217 5.80 15.59 4.78
N ASN A 218 5.21 16.60 5.44
CA ASN A 218 3.96 17.23 5.00
C ASN A 218 4.12 17.95 3.65
N MET A 219 5.22 18.70 3.45
CA MET A 219 5.49 19.37 2.18
C MET A 219 5.56 18.37 1.03
N PHE A 220 6.25 17.24 1.25
CA PHE A 220 6.36 16.19 0.26
C PHE A 220 5.03 15.51 -0.04
N ILE A 221 4.12 15.38 0.95
CA ILE A 221 2.75 14.89 0.73
C ILE A 221 1.98 15.88 -0.14
N PHE A 222 2.03 17.18 0.17
CA PHE A 222 1.31 18.21 -0.59
C PHE A 222 1.78 18.32 -2.03
N ILE A 223 3.08 18.24 -2.30
CA ILE A 223 3.61 18.21 -3.68
C ILE A 223 2.99 17.05 -4.46
N GLN A 224 2.90 15.87 -3.83
CA GLN A 224 2.33 14.70 -4.48
C GLN A 224 0.82 14.83 -4.68
N LEU A 225 0.08 15.32 -3.69
CA LEU A 225 -1.36 15.59 -3.82
C LEU A 225 -1.66 16.60 -4.93
N LEU A 226 -0.81 17.61 -5.09
CA LEU A 226 -0.96 18.67 -6.09
C LEU A 226 -0.59 18.21 -7.52
N THR A 227 0.20 17.14 -7.64
CA THR A 227 0.72 16.62 -8.92
C THR A 227 -0.36 16.33 -9.97
N PRO A 228 -1.44 15.55 -9.70
CA PRO A 228 -2.47 15.27 -10.70
C PRO A 228 -3.15 16.53 -11.23
N PHE A 229 -3.46 17.49 -10.34
CA PHE A 229 -4.16 18.72 -10.69
C PHE A 229 -3.30 19.61 -11.60
N VAL A 230 -2.05 19.86 -11.21
CA VAL A 230 -1.13 20.69 -12.02
C VAL A 230 -0.82 20.02 -13.35
N THR A 231 -0.59 18.71 -13.35
CA THR A 231 -0.28 18.00 -14.60
C THR A 231 -1.47 18.04 -15.57
N TYR A 232 -2.68 17.83 -15.08
CA TYR A 232 -3.90 17.92 -15.88
C TYR A 232 -4.09 19.33 -16.46
N LEU A 233 -4.03 20.36 -15.61
CA LEU A 233 -4.30 21.74 -16.02
C LEU A 233 -3.26 22.24 -17.03
N ILE A 234 -1.97 21.93 -16.82
CA ILE A 234 -0.92 22.30 -17.77
C ILE A 234 -1.16 21.63 -19.13
N ALA A 235 -1.52 20.35 -19.15
CA ALA A 235 -1.78 19.65 -20.41
C ALA A 235 -2.96 20.25 -21.17
N GLU A 236 -4.09 20.56 -20.50
CA GLU A 236 -5.24 21.19 -21.15
C GLU A 236 -4.89 22.58 -21.73
N VAL A 237 -4.03 23.37 -21.07
CA VAL A 237 -3.53 24.65 -21.60
C VAL A 237 -2.78 24.48 -22.93
N PHE A 238 -2.11 23.33 -23.12
CA PHE A 238 -1.42 23.00 -24.38
C PHE A 238 -2.32 22.24 -25.38
N HIS A 239 -3.64 22.19 -25.14
CA HIS A 239 -4.59 21.37 -25.92
C HIS A 239 -4.19 19.88 -25.96
N ALA A 240 -3.48 19.43 -24.93
CA ALA A 240 -3.10 18.04 -24.72
C ALA A 240 -4.08 17.36 -23.75
N SER A 241 -4.13 16.02 -23.77
CA SER A 241 -5.01 15.27 -22.87
C SER A 241 -4.53 15.35 -21.43
N GLY A 242 -5.24 16.11 -20.59
CA GLY A 242 -4.97 16.22 -19.14
C GLY A 242 -5.05 14.89 -18.41
N ILE A 243 -5.92 14.00 -18.88
CA ILE A 243 -6.09 12.65 -18.34
C ILE A 243 -4.86 11.79 -18.59
N ILE A 244 -4.39 11.71 -19.84
CA ILE A 244 -3.17 10.95 -20.17
C ILE A 244 -1.99 11.54 -19.42
N ALA A 245 -1.91 12.87 -19.32
CA ALA A 245 -0.85 13.53 -18.58
C ALA A 245 -0.83 13.11 -17.10
N ALA A 246 -1.99 13.10 -16.43
CA ALA A 246 -2.12 12.64 -15.04
C ALA A 246 -1.74 11.16 -14.86
N VAL A 247 -2.20 10.27 -15.74
CA VAL A 247 -1.82 8.84 -15.73
C VAL A 247 -0.31 8.68 -15.87
N VAL A 248 0.30 9.38 -16.84
CA VAL A 248 1.74 9.31 -17.11
C VAL A 248 2.56 9.89 -15.96
N ALA A 249 2.13 10.98 -15.34
CA ALA A 249 2.76 11.49 -14.12
C ALA A 249 2.66 10.47 -12.97
N GLY A 250 1.52 9.81 -12.79
CA GLY A 250 1.36 8.72 -11.83
C GLY A 250 2.30 7.55 -12.13
N LEU A 251 2.46 7.22 -13.42
CA LEU A 251 3.40 6.20 -13.89
C LEU A 251 4.84 6.53 -13.45
N VAL A 252 5.27 7.77 -13.70
CA VAL A 252 6.60 8.30 -13.33
C VAL A 252 6.82 8.29 -11.81
N HIS A 253 5.82 8.70 -11.03
CA HIS A 253 5.91 8.68 -9.56
C HIS A 253 6.03 7.24 -9.01
N GLY A 254 5.36 6.27 -9.61
CA GLY A 254 5.52 4.86 -9.25
C GLY A 254 6.92 4.31 -9.56
N PHE A 255 7.55 4.72 -10.68
CA PHE A 255 8.93 4.31 -10.99
C PHE A 255 9.93 4.73 -9.92
N GLU A 256 9.75 5.91 -9.34
CA GLU A 256 10.61 6.38 -8.27
C GLU A 256 10.42 5.59 -6.97
N ARG A 257 9.16 5.26 -6.62
CA ARG A 257 8.84 4.42 -5.46
C ARG A 257 9.55 3.07 -5.53
N ASP A 258 9.54 2.43 -6.70
CA ASP A 258 10.11 1.10 -6.91
C ASP A 258 11.66 1.12 -6.92
N ARG A 259 12.27 2.23 -7.36
CA ARG A 259 13.73 2.36 -7.53
C ARG A 259 14.45 2.91 -6.29
N ILE A 260 13.77 3.67 -5.44
CA ILE A 260 14.39 4.31 -4.28
C ILE A 260 14.12 3.52 -3.00
N THR A 261 15.04 2.61 -2.70
CA THR A 261 15.24 1.93 -1.41
C THR A 261 15.64 2.87 -0.26
N HIS A 262 15.82 4.16 -0.53
CA HIS A 262 16.38 5.17 0.38
C HIS A 262 15.40 6.26 0.85
N VAL A 263 14.12 6.23 0.47
CA VAL A 263 13.13 7.12 1.07
C VAL A 263 12.82 6.60 2.47
N SER A 264 12.81 7.48 3.47
CA SER A 264 12.39 7.10 4.83
C SER A 264 11.09 6.29 4.76
N THR A 265 11.08 5.11 5.37
CA THR A 265 9.90 4.22 5.43
C THR A 265 8.66 4.98 5.90
N GLN A 266 8.85 5.98 6.77
CA GLN A 266 7.80 6.89 7.24
C GLN A 266 7.14 7.71 6.12
N LEU A 267 7.90 8.29 5.18
CA LEU A 267 7.34 9.07 4.07
C LEU A 267 6.57 8.18 3.10
N GLN A 268 7.08 6.99 2.80
CA GLN A 268 6.36 6.01 1.96
C GLN A 268 5.08 5.50 2.62
N LEU A 269 5.11 5.26 3.93
CA LEU A 269 3.92 4.87 4.71
C LEU A 269 2.89 6.00 4.71
N SER A 270 3.30 7.23 5.01
CA SER A 270 2.39 8.38 4.98
C SER A 270 1.76 8.57 3.60
N TYR A 271 2.54 8.43 2.52
CA TYR A 271 2.01 8.52 1.16
C TYR A 271 0.97 7.47 0.85
N THR A 272 1.29 6.22 1.14
CA THR A 272 0.38 5.10 0.87
C THR A 272 -0.92 5.30 1.66
N GLN A 273 -0.82 5.71 2.93
CA GLN A 273 -1.99 6.01 3.77
C GLN A 273 -2.81 7.18 3.22
N THR A 274 -2.17 8.31 2.88
CA THR A 274 -2.87 9.48 2.34
C THR A 274 -3.62 9.15 1.06
N TRP A 275 -2.97 8.45 0.13
CA TRP A 275 -3.62 8.06 -1.14
C TRP A 275 -4.69 7.00 -0.95
N ASN A 276 -4.52 6.04 -0.05
CA ASN A 276 -5.57 5.07 0.26
C ASN A 276 -6.80 5.76 0.83
N VAL A 277 -6.65 6.73 1.74
CA VAL A 277 -7.77 7.51 2.29
C VAL A 277 -8.42 8.36 1.20
N LEU A 278 -7.62 9.02 0.35
CA LEU A 278 -8.15 9.85 -0.72
C LEU A 278 -8.89 9.03 -1.78
N SER A 279 -8.31 7.93 -2.27
CA SER A 279 -8.96 7.01 -3.21
C SER A 279 -10.22 6.40 -2.62
N TYR A 280 -10.20 6.02 -1.34
CA TYR A 280 -11.39 5.54 -0.62
C TYR A 280 -12.51 6.59 -0.61
N ALA A 281 -12.18 7.85 -0.33
CA ALA A 281 -13.14 8.94 -0.32
C ALA A 281 -13.68 9.25 -1.72
N LEU A 282 -12.81 9.36 -2.73
CA LEU A 282 -13.19 9.66 -4.12
C LEU A 282 -14.05 8.53 -4.73
N ASN A 283 -13.67 7.27 -4.53
CA ASN A 283 -14.48 6.14 -5.00
C ASN A 283 -15.82 6.07 -4.26
N GLY A 284 -15.81 6.28 -2.94
CA GLY A 284 -17.04 6.35 -2.15
C GLY A 284 -17.96 7.47 -2.61
N PHE A 285 -17.41 8.63 -2.92
CA PHE A 285 -18.17 9.78 -3.45
C PHE A 285 -18.90 9.40 -4.74
N VAL A 286 -18.21 8.79 -5.70
CA VAL A 286 -18.82 8.36 -6.96
C VAL A 286 -19.91 7.32 -6.75
N PHE A 287 -19.71 6.33 -5.88
CA PHE A 287 -20.75 5.31 -5.62
C PHE A 287 -21.97 5.85 -4.88
N VAL A 288 -21.81 6.84 -4.00
CA VAL A 288 -22.97 7.48 -3.36
C VAL A 288 -23.70 8.38 -4.37
N ILE A 289 -22.99 9.09 -5.26
CA ILE A 289 -23.62 9.81 -6.38
C ILE A 289 -24.41 8.84 -7.27
N LEU A 290 -23.83 7.70 -7.65
CA LEU A 290 -24.53 6.66 -8.41
C LEU A 290 -25.84 6.26 -7.73
N GLY A 291 -25.76 6.00 -6.43
CA GLY A 291 -26.91 5.64 -5.60
C GLY A 291 -28.00 6.69 -5.62
N TYR A 292 -27.64 7.97 -5.55
CA TYR A 292 -28.60 9.08 -5.60
C TYR A 292 -29.22 9.24 -6.99
N MET A 293 -28.40 9.16 -8.03
CA MET A 293 -28.80 9.40 -9.42
C MET A 293 -29.78 8.35 -9.95
N VAL A 294 -29.63 7.08 -9.55
CA VAL A 294 -30.46 5.99 -10.08
C VAL A 294 -31.95 6.22 -9.80
N PRO A 295 -32.38 6.45 -8.54
CA PRO A 295 -33.76 6.84 -8.25
C PRO A 295 -34.20 8.14 -8.93
N GLU A 296 -33.34 9.15 -8.99
CA GLU A 296 -33.65 10.43 -9.63
C GLU A 296 -34.02 10.26 -11.11
N VAL A 297 -33.16 9.56 -11.86
CA VAL A 297 -33.37 9.28 -13.28
C VAL A 297 -34.61 8.41 -13.48
N VAL A 298 -34.84 7.40 -12.64
CA VAL A 298 -36.05 6.57 -12.69
C VAL A 298 -37.33 7.39 -12.46
N VAL A 299 -37.35 8.27 -11.46
CA VAL A 299 -38.50 9.14 -11.17
C VAL A 299 -38.75 10.10 -12.34
N ASN A 300 -37.70 10.66 -12.92
CA ASN A 300 -37.82 11.54 -14.08
C ASN A 300 -38.38 10.80 -15.31
N ILE A 301 -37.87 9.60 -15.61
CA ILE A 301 -38.40 8.77 -16.70
C ILE A 301 -39.87 8.39 -16.45
N LEU A 302 -40.23 8.01 -15.23
CA LEU A 302 -41.61 7.67 -14.88
C LEU A 302 -42.59 8.85 -15.02
N LYS A 303 -42.13 10.08 -14.78
CA LYS A 303 -42.94 11.29 -14.95
C LYS A 303 -43.11 11.67 -16.43
N THR A 304 -42.05 11.55 -17.23
CA THR A 304 -42.07 12.01 -18.62
C THR A 304 -42.59 10.93 -19.56
N GLU A 305 -42.10 9.70 -19.44
CA GLU A 305 -42.40 8.58 -20.36
C GLU A 305 -42.45 7.21 -19.63
N PRO A 306 -43.49 6.92 -18.83
CA PRO A 306 -43.56 5.71 -18.02
C PRO A 306 -43.54 4.40 -18.84
N GLN A 307 -43.97 4.45 -20.10
CA GLN A 307 -43.99 3.28 -20.99
C GLN A 307 -42.59 2.91 -21.49
N ASN A 308 -41.63 3.83 -21.40
CA ASN A 308 -40.26 3.67 -21.90
C ASN A 308 -39.38 2.87 -20.92
N LEU A 309 -39.79 2.71 -19.65
CA LEU A 309 -38.97 2.02 -18.64
C LEU A 309 -38.68 0.55 -18.99
N VAL A 310 -39.66 -0.19 -19.50
CA VAL A 310 -39.48 -1.60 -19.91
C VAL A 310 -38.52 -1.70 -21.09
N PHE A 311 -38.63 -0.76 -22.04
CA PHE A 311 -37.69 -0.65 -23.16
C PHE A 311 -36.28 -0.40 -22.64
N LEU A 312 -36.07 0.60 -21.78
CA LEU A 312 -34.76 0.94 -21.23
C LEU A 312 -34.14 -0.20 -20.40
N LEU A 313 -34.92 -0.91 -19.58
CA LEU A 313 -34.45 -2.09 -18.86
C LEU A 313 -34.01 -3.21 -19.81
N THR A 314 -34.81 -3.49 -20.84
CA THR A 314 -34.50 -4.51 -21.85
C THR A 314 -33.25 -4.12 -22.64
N THR A 315 -33.18 -2.88 -23.09
CA THR A 315 -32.05 -2.32 -23.84
C THR A 315 -30.78 -2.34 -22.99
N THR A 316 -30.85 -2.01 -21.69
CA THR A 316 -29.71 -2.13 -20.76
C THR A 316 -29.21 -3.56 -20.70
N GLY A 317 -30.10 -4.55 -20.52
CA GLY A 317 -29.73 -5.97 -20.49
C GLY A 317 -29.12 -6.47 -21.80
N VAL A 318 -29.66 -6.03 -22.94
CA VAL A 318 -29.17 -6.38 -24.27
C VAL A 318 -27.80 -5.77 -24.55
N ILE A 319 -27.59 -4.49 -24.21
CA ILE A 319 -26.29 -3.81 -24.36
C ILE A 319 -25.26 -4.43 -23.42
N ALA A 320 -25.62 -4.67 -22.16
CA ALA A 320 -24.74 -5.33 -21.20
C ALA A 320 -24.28 -6.70 -21.74
N LEU A 321 -25.23 -7.52 -22.19
CA LEU A 321 -24.91 -8.81 -22.80
C LEU A 321 -23.97 -8.65 -24.00
N ALA A 322 -24.20 -7.67 -24.87
CA ALA A 322 -23.33 -7.41 -26.02
C ALA A 322 -21.89 -7.08 -25.58
N VAL A 323 -21.71 -6.20 -24.59
CA VAL A 323 -20.38 -5.87 -24.03
C VAL A 323 -19.69 -7.11 -23.44
N TYR A 324 -20.41 -7.91 -22.65
CA TYR A 324 -19.89 -9.14 -22.06
C TYR A 324 -19.52 -10.19 -23.13
N VAL A 325 -20.36 -10.38 -24.14
CA VAL A 325 -20.10 -11.30 -25.26
C VAL A 325 -18.89 -10.82 -26.06
N PHE A 326 -18.79 -9.52 -26.34
CA PHE A 326 -17.67 -8.96 -27.08
C PHE A 326 -16.35 -9.19 -26.35
N ARG A 327 -16.31 -8.90 -25.04
CA ARG A 327 -15.16 -9.18 -24.17
C ARG A 327 -14.81 -10.67 -24.13
N PHE A 328 -15.81 -11.55 -24.02
CA PHE A 328 -15.60 -13.00 -24.03
C PHE A 328 -14.99 -13.47 -25.34
N VAL A 329 -15.56 -13.06 -26.47
CA VAL A 329 -15.07 -13.43 -27.80
C VAL A 329 -13.65 -12.90 -28.00
N TRP A 330 -13.37 -11.66 -27.60
CA TRP A 330 -12.03 -11.06 -27.69
C TRP A 330 -10.99 -11.89 -26.93
N VAL A 331 -11.22 -12.16 -25.65
CA VAL A 331 -10.29 -12.93 -24.81
C VAL A 331 -10.21 -14.38 -25.26
N TYR A 332 -11.32 -14.97 -25.70
CA TYR A 332 -11.34 -16.31 -26.25
C TYR A 332 -10.46 -16.36 -27.50
N VAL A 333 -10.74 -15.56 -28.53
CA VAL A 333 -10.01 -15.54 -29.81
C VAL A 333 -8.51 -15.29 -29.58
N LEU A 334 -8.16 -14.30 -28.76
CA LEU A 334 -6.77 -13.89 -28.53
C LEU A 334 -6.09 -14.60 -27.34
N TYR A 335 -6.69 -15.66 -26.79
CA TYR A 335 -6.14 -16.46 -25.69
C TYR A 335 -4.62 -16.78 -25.79
N PRO A 336 -4.06 -17.11 -26.97
CA PRO A 336 -2.61 -17.37 -27.09
C PRO A 336 -1.71 -16.20 -26.66
N TYR A 337 -2.20 -14.96 -26.73
CA TYR A 337 -1.48 -13.76 -26.31
C TYR A 337 -1.64 -13.45 -24.82
N PHE A 338 -2.67 -14.02 -24.18
CA PHE A 338 -2.98 -13.81 -22.77
C PHE A 338 -2.31 -14.82 -21.85
N TYR A 339 -2.13 -16.06 -22.30
CA TYR A 339 -1.47 -17.10 -21.52
C TYR A 339 0.03 -17.19 -21.86
N LEU A 340 0.89 -16.74 -20.95
CA LEU A 340 2.34 -16.91 -21.03
C LEU A 340 2.76 -18.13 -20.18
N PRO A 341 3.12 -19.29 -20.78
CA PRO A 341 3.45 -20.52 -20.04
C PRO A 341 4.66 -20.39 -19.12
N VAL A 342 5.68 -19.61 -19.53
CA VAL A 342 6.90 -19.32 -18.76
C VAL A 342 7.40 -17.95 -19.19
N SER A 343 7.74 -17.06 -18.25
CA SER A 343 8.35 -15.78 -18.65
C SER A 343 9.78 -16.00 -19.16
N PRO A 344 10.25 -15.26 -20.20
CA PRO A 344 11.65 -15.34 -20.66
C PRO A 344 12.66 -15.05 -19.53
N PHE A 345 12.23 -14.26 -18.55
CA PHE A 345 13.02 -13.89 -17.37
C PHE A 345 13.09 -15.02 -16.32
N GLU A 346 11.97 -15.71 -16.01
CA GLU A 346 12.00 -16.96 -15.20
C GLU A 346 12.86 -18.03 -15.89
N ARG A 347 12.83 -18.10 -17.23
CA ARG A 347 13.64 -19.05 -18.01
C ARG A 347 15.13 -18.70 -18.02
N ALA A 348 15.49 -17.43 -17.81
CA ALA A 348 16.87 -16.95 -17.75
C ALA A 348 17.45 -16.98 -16.33
N MET A 349 16.61 -16.90 -15.29
CA MET A 349 17.05 -17.01 -13.88
C MET A 349 17.02 -18.45 -13.35
N ASN A 350 16.14 -19.32 -13.88
CA ASN A 350 16.13 -20.74 -13.51
C ASN A 350 17.05 -21.55 -14.43
N GLU A 351 18.35 -21.55 -14.14
CA GLU A 351 19.31 -22.50 -14.73
C GLU A 351 19.08 -23.95 -14.22
N GLY A 352 18.27 -24.14 -13.17
CA GLY A 352 17.98 -25.43 -12.51
C GLY A 352 16.79 -26.26 -13.06
N GLY A 353 16.24 -25.92 -14.23
CA GLY A 353 15.14 -26.66 -14.86
C GLY A 353 13.72 -26.14 -14.51
N PRO A 354 12.70 -26.49 -15.31
CA PRO A 354 11.38 -25.88 -15.21
C PRO A 354 10.65 -26.33 -13.93
N GLN A 355 10.29 -25.38 -13.05
CA GLN A 355 9.19 -25.55 -12.10
C GLN A 355 7.98 -26.12 -12.86
N LYS A 356 7.31 -27.13 -12.29
CA LYS A 356 6.16 -27.81 -12.92
C LYS A 356 5.21 -26.76 -13.51
N PRO A 357 4.95 -26.76 -14.83
CA PRO A 357 4.07 -25.78 -15.42
C PRO A 357 2.70 -25.90 -14.78
N SER A 358 2.19 -24.79 -14.23
CA SER A 358 0.79 -24.72 -13.80
C SER A 358 -0.09 -25.19 -14.95
N GLU A 359 -0.99 -26.15 -14.71
CA GLU A 359 -1.88 -26.67 -15.74
C GLU A 359 -2.52 -25.53 -16.54
N LYS A 360 -2.46 -25.62 -17.87
CA LYS A 360 -3.07 -24.63 -18.77
C LYS A 360 -4.56 -24.51 -18.42
N PRO A 361 -5.05 -23.33 -17.99
CA PRO A 361 -6.47 -23.16 -17.76
C PRO A 361 -7.21 -23.34 -19.08
N LYS A 362 -8.35 -24.04 -19.08
CA LYS A 362 -9.19 -24.20 -20.28
C LYS A 362 -9.50 -22.82 -20.88
N ARG A 363 -9.35 -22.68 -22.20
CA ARG A 363 -9.55 -21.41 -22.93
C ARG A 363 -10.87 -20.73 -22.60
N SER A 364 -11.97 -21.49 -22.59
CA SER A 364 -13.30 -20.99 -22.26
C SER A 364 -13.41 -20.51 -20.81
N MET A 365 -12.81 -21.23 -19.87
CA MET A 365 -12.80 -20.86 -18.45
C MET A 365 -11.99 -19.58 -18.22
N TYR A 366 -10.83 -19.46 -18.87
CA TYR A 366 -10.02 -18.23 -18.80
C TYR A 366 -10.78 -17.03 -19.37
N ALA A 367 -11.39 -17.17 -20.54
CA ALA A 367 -12.20 -16.11 -21.15
C ALA A 367 -13.39 -15.73 -20.28
N LEU A 368 -14.07 -16.71 -19.66
CA LEU A 368 -15.17 -16.46 -18.73
C LEU A 368 -14.71 -15.67 -17.50
N ILE A 369 -13.61 -16.08 -16.87
CA ILE A 369 -13.07 -15.37 -15.69
C ILE A 369 -12.69 -13.93 -16.06
N MET A 370 -11.92 -13.72 -17.13
CA MET A 370 -11.53 -12.37 -17.59
C MET A 370 -12.73 -11.50 -17.97
N THR A 371 -13.80 -12.12 -18.45
CA THR A 371 -15.05 -11.45 -18.81
C THR A 371 -15.84 -11.04 -17.57
N LEU A 372 -15.97 -11.93 -16.59
CA LEU A 372 -16.61 -11.64 -15.30
C LEU A 372 -15.82 -10.63 -14.46
N CYS A 373 -14.50 -10.55 -14.65
CA CYS A 373 -13.65 -9.51 -14.08
C CYS A 373 -13.78 -8.15 -14.79
N GLY A 374 -14.56 -8.02 -15.88
CA GLY A 374 -14.84 -6.73 -16.53
C GLY A 374 -15.85 -5.88 -15.74
N VAL A 375 -15.57 -5.62 -14.47
CA VAL A 375 -16.44 -4.83 -13.58
C VAL A 375 -16.37 -3.36 -13.97
N HIS A 376 -17.51 -2.72 -14.17
CA HIS A 376 -17.54 -1.29 -14.47
C HIS A 376 -17.48 -0.50 -13.17
N GLY A 377 -16.70 0.57 -13.18
CA GLY A 377 -16.35 1.29 -11.97
C GLY A 377 -16.89 2.70 -11.89
N THR A 378 -16.25 3.45 -11.00
CA THR A 378 -16.53 4.86 -10.73
C THR A 378 -16.31 5.73 -11.96
N ILE A 379 -15.32 5.42 -12.79
CA ILE A 379 -14.96 6.23 -13.96
C ILE A 379 -16.02 6.16 -15.07
N SER A 380 -16.66 5.01 -15.31
CA SER A 380 -17.79 4.92 -16.26
C SER A 380 -18.89 5.92 -15.92
N LEU A 381 -19.32 5.94 -14.66
CA LEU A 381 -20.35 6.88 -14.22
C LEU A 381 -19.87 8.33 -14.31
N ALA A 382 -18.62 8.56 -13.91
CA ALA A 382 -18.00 9.87 -13.96
C ALA A 382 -18.08 10.45 -15.39
N ILE A 383 -17.79 9.65 -16.41
CA ILE A 383 -17.93 10.05 -17.81
C ILE A 383 -19.39 10.26 -18.20
N ALA A 384 -20.29 9.36 -17.79
CA ALA A 384 -21.71 9.47 -18.12
C ALA A 384 -22.31 10.81 -17.65
N LEU A 385 -21.89 11.27 -16.47
CA LEU A 385 -22.29 12.56 -15.89
C LEU A 385 -21.88 13.78 -16.73
N THR A 386 -20.80 13.67 -17.49
CA THR A 386 -20.29 14.72 -18.38
C THR A 386 -21.03 14.80 -19.72
N LEU A 387 -22.08 13.99 -19.92
CA LEU A 387 -22.96 14.13 -21.07
C LEU A 387 -23.59 15.54 -21.09
N PRO A 388 -23.51 16.25 -22.23
CA PRO A 388 -23.96 17.63 -22.32
C PRO A 388 -25.48 17.73 -22.13
N PHE A 389 -25.91 18.80 -21.47
CA PHE A 389 -27.33 19.14 -21.35
C PHE A 389 -27.90 19.74 -22.64
N ILE A 390 -27.04 20.42 -23.41
CA ILE A 390 -27.39 21.20 -24.60
C ILE A 390 -26.49 20.77 -25.75
N LEU A 391 -27.08 20.52 -26.91
CA LEU A 391 -26.39 20.18 -28.16
C LEU A 391 -26.04 21.46 -28.96
N GLY A 392 -25.50 21.28 -30.18
CA GLY A 392 -25.39 22.38 -31.13
C GLY A 392 -26.74 23.07 -31.36
N GLU A 393 -26.71 24.38 -31.60
CA GLU A 393 -27.91 25.22 -31.82
C GLU A 393 -28.84 25.42 -30.60
N ASN A 394 -28.34 25.20 -29.38
CA ASN A 394 -29.08 25.45 -28.13
C ASN A 394 -30.27 24.50 -27.88
N GLU A 395 -30.32 23.35 -28.57
CA GLU A 395 -31.33 22.31 -28.36
C GLU A 395 -30.99 21.45 -27.13
N SER A 396 -32.01 21.08 -26.34
CA SER A 396 -31.82 20.21 -25.18
C SER A 396 -31.58 18.76 -25.59
N PHE A 397 -30.60 18.10 -24.99
CA PHE A 397 -30.31 16.69 -25.30
C PHE A 397 -31.33 15.74 -24.65
N ILE A 398 -32.34 15.34 -25.43
CA ILE A 398 -33.50 14.56 -24.98
C ILE A 398 -33.08 13.21 -24.37
N TYR A 399 -32.09 12.53 -24.95
CA TYR A 399 -31.69 11.18 -24.56
C TYR A 399 -30.72 11.11 -23.37
N ARG A 400 -30.35 12.25 -22.76
CA ARG A 400 -29.35 12.28 -21.66
C ARG A 400 -29.74 11.34 -20.51
N ASN A 401 -30.98 11.43 -20.05
CA ASN A 401 -31.46 10.64 -18.92
C ASN A 401 -31.49 9.14 -19.24
N ASP A 402 -31.82 8.78 -20.48
CA ASP A 402 -31.84 7.38 -20.94
C ASP A 402 -30.42 6.79 -20.95
N LEU A 403 -29.44 7.55 -21.44
CA LEU A 403 -28.04 7.12 -21.41
C LEU A 403 -27.49 7.00 -20.00
N LEU A 404 -27.86 7.93 -19.10
CA LEU A 404 -27.51 7.85 -17.68
C LEU A 404 -28.14 6.62 -17.01
N PHE A 405 -29.40 6.29 -17.34
CA PHE A 405 -30.08 5.10 -16.85
C PHE A 405 -29.35 3.82 -17.29
N ILE A 406 -29.05 3.70 -18.59
CA ILE A 406 -28.36 2.52 -19.13
C ILE A 406 -26.95 2.39 -18.54
N SER A 407 -26.22 3.50 -18.43
CA SER A 407 -24.85 3.52 -17.87
C SER A 407 -24.85 3.10 -16.40
N SER A 408 -25.76 3.67 -15.61
CA SER A 408 -25.90 3.34 -14.18
C SER A 408 -26.37 1.89 -13.97
N GLY A 409 -27.31 1.43 -14.80
CA GLY A 409 -27.79 0.06 -14.83
C GLY A 409 -26.68 -0.94 -15.15
N MET A 410 -25.81 -0.61 -16.12
CA MET A 410 -24.64 -1.44 -16.46
C MET A 410 -23.64 -1.53 -15.31
N VAL A 411 -23.33 -0.41 -14.63
CA VAL A 411 -22.43 -0.43 -13.46
C VAL A 411 -22.98 -1.36 -12.37
N ILE A 412 -24.25 -1.20 -11.99
CA ILE A 412 -24.90 -2.04 -10.98
C ILE A 412 -24.92 -3.51 -11.42
N LEU A 413 -25.34 -3.78 -12.65
CA LEU A 413 -25.44 -5.13 -13.19
C LEU A 413 -24.06 -5.81 -13.20
N SER A 414 -23.01 -5.10 -13.61
CA SER A 414 -21.65 -5.64 -13.65
C SER A 414 -21.10 -5.98 -12.26
N LEU A 415 -21.37 -5.13 -11.25
CA LEU A 415 -21.00 -5.37 -9.86
C LEU A 415 -21.73 -6.59 -9.29
N VAL A 416 -23.03 -6.71 -9.54
CA VAL A 416 -23.85 -7.85 -9.08
C VAL A 416 -23.38 -9.14 -9.76
N ILE A 417 -23.17 -9.13 -11.08
CA ILE A 417 -22.68 -10.29 -11.82
C ILE A 417 -21.33 -10.74 -11.29
N ALA A 418 -20.38 -9.82 -11.09
CA ALA A 418 -19.08 -10.18 -10.55
C ALA A 418 -19.18 -10.73 -9.12
N GLN A 419 -19.96 -10.10 -8.24
CA GLN A 419 -20.11 -10.56 -6.86
C GLN A 419 -20.74 -11.96 -6.76
N VAL A 420 -21.69 -12.30 -7.64
CA VAL A 420 -22.40 -13.58 -7.61
C VAL A 420 -21.63 -14.67 -8.35
N PHE A 421 -21.21 -14.42 -9.60
CA PHE A 421 -20.67 -15.45 -10.47
C PHE A 421 -19.16 -15.67 -10.30
N LEU A 422 -18.39 -14.62 -10.02
CA LEU A 422 -16.92 -14.74 -9.93
C LEU A 422 -16.49 -15.68 -8.80
N PRO A 423 -17.08 -15.65 -7.58
CA PRO A 423 -16.76 -16.59 -6.51
C PRO A 423 -17.17 -18.04 -6.81
N LEU A 424 -18.15 -18.27 -7.70
CA LEU A 424 -18.59 -19.61 -8.10
C LEU A 424 -17.63 -20.24 -9.11
N VAL A 425 -17.07 -19.42 -10.00
CA VAL A 425 -16.18 -19.86 -11.09
C VAL A 425 -14.72 -19.94 -10.62
N THR A 426 -14.33 -19.13 -9.64
CA THR A 426 -12.95 -19.12 -9.10
C THR A 426 -12.81 -20.03 -7.88
N PRO A 427 -11.84 -20.96 -7.89
CA PRO A 427 -11.62 -21.83 -6.74
C PRO A 427 -11.20 -20.99 -5.54
N ALA A 428 -11.72 -21.36 -4.37
CA ALA A 428 -11.28 -20.77 -3.12
C ALA A 428 -9.78 -20.97 -2.97
N MET A 429 -9.07 -19.91 -2.61
CA MET A 429 -7.70 -20.04 -2.15
C MET A 429 -7.77 -20.93 -0.92
N LYS A 430 -7.22 -22.15 -1.00
CA LYS A 430 -6.89 -22.89 0.21
C LYS A 430 -6.03 -21.92 1.00
N LYS A 431 -6.50 -21.45 2.17
CA LYS A 431 -5.62 -20.78 3.13
C LYS A 431 -4.41 -21.69 3.19
N ALA A 432 -3.28 -21.23 2.68
CA ALA A 432 -2.05 -21.97 2.83
C ALA A 432 -1.98 -22.21 4.34
N LYS A 433 -2.06 -23.47 4.73
CA LYS A 433 -1.55 -23.90 6.02
C LYS A 433 -0.13 -23.34 5.99
N GLN A 434 0.13 -22.28 6.76
CA GLN A 434 1.43 -21.63 6.77
C GLN A 434 2.40 -22.62 7.42
N GLU A 435 2.79 -23.65 6.66
CA GLU A 435 3.93 -24.52 6.92
C GLU A 435 5.15 -23.89 6.23
N GLY A 436 5.32 -22.58 6.40
CA GLY A 436 6.62 -21.93 6.20
C GLY A 436 7.34 -21.89 7.54
N MET A 437 8.66 -21.74 7.54
CA MET A 437 9.44 -21.71 8.77
C MET A 437 8.87 -20.69 9.77
N THR A 438 8.73 -21.09 11.03
CA THR A 438 8.35 -20.16 12.11
C THR A 438 9.41 -19.06 12.24
N PHE A 439 9.09 -17.96 12.95
CA PHE A 439 10.06 -16.88 13.19
C PHE A 439 11.36 -17.43 13.79
N LYS A 440 11.25 -18.35 14.76
CA LYS A 440 12.40 -19.03 15.38
C LYS A 440 13.19 -19.85 14.36
N GLN A 441 12.52 -20.74 13.62
CA GLN A 441 13.18 -21.59 12.62
C GLN A 441 13.91 -20.75 11.57
N THR A 442 13.27 -19.68 11.09
CA THR A 442 13.86 -18.72 10.15
C THR A 442 15.08 -18.03 10.75
N ARG A 443 15.00 -17.58 12.01
CA ARG A 443 16.10 -16.89 12.69
C ARG A 443 17.28 -17.83 12.91
N VAL A 444 17.04 -19.06 13.37
CA VAL A 444 18.09 -20.07 13.57
C VAL A 444 18.78 -20.40 12.24
N TYR A 445 18.00 -20.66 11.19
CA TYR A 445 18.52 -20.95 9.85
C TYR A 445 19.45 -19.84 9.35
N ILE A 446 19.01 -18.59 9.43
CA ILE A 446 19.80 -17.42 9.02
C ILE A 446 21.10 -17.33 9.83
N LEU A 447 21.05 -17.47 11.15
CA LEU A 447 22.25 -17.31 12.00
C LEU A 447 23.26 -18.44 11.77
N GLU A 448 22.81 -19.67 11.50
CA GLU A 448 23.69 -20.79 11.16
C GLU A 448 24.43 -20.55 9.84
N HIS A 449 23.73 -20.07 8.81
CA HIS A 449 24.34 -19.74 7.52
C HIS A 449 25.31 -18.56 7.63
N VAL A 450 25.01 -17.57 8.48
CA VAL A 450 25.93 -16.46 8.75
C VAL A 450 27.19 -16.93 9.50
N VAL A 451 27.06 -17.86 10.44
CA VAL A 451 28.22 -18.48 11.10
C VAL A 451 29.13 -19.16 10.08
N GLU A 452 28.55 -19.88 9.13
CA GLU A 452 29.31 -20.56 8.08
C GLU A 452 30.00 -19.55 7.15
N TYR A 453 29.28 -18.51 6.71
CA TYR A 453 29.85 -17.38 5.97
C TYR A 453 31.05 -16.76 6.70
N LEU A 454 30.93 -16.51 8.01
CA LEU A 454 31.99 -15.93 8.83
C LEU A 454 33.21 -16.86 8.96
N ARG A 455 33.01 -18.19 8.98
CA ARG A 455 34.12 -19.16 9.00
C ARG A 455 34.89 -19.16 7.68
N GLN A 456 34.19 -19.09 6.55
CA GLN A 456 34.82 -19.09 5.22
C GLN A 456 35.64 -17.80 4.95
N HIS A 457 35.29 -16.70 5.59
CA HIS A 457 35.99 -15.41 5.46
C HIS A 457 37.05 -15.16 6.55
N ALA A 458 37.30 -16.11 7.44
CA ALA A 458 38.33 -16.03 8.46
C ALA A 458 39.71 -16.39 7.87
N THR A 459 40.71 -15.52 8.07
CA THR A 459 42.12 -15.77 7.71
C THR A 459 42.93 -16.07 8.97
N PRO A 460 44.15 -16.68 8.87
CA PRO A 460 44.98 -16.96 10.05
C PRO A 460 45.24 -15.74 10.94
N GLU A 461 45.35 -14.55 10.35
CA GLU A 461 45.57 -13.29 11.06
C GLU A 461 44.28 -12.68 11.66
N THR A 462 43.11 -12.98 11.08
CA THR A 462 41.81 -12.45 11.53
C THR A 462 40.97 -13.45 12.34
N SER A 463 41.44 -14.69 12.49
CA SER A 463 40.71 -15.80 13.12
C SER A 463 40.23 -15.48 14.54
N PHE A 464 41.02 -14.75 15.34
CA PHE A 464 40.62 -14.35 16.69
C PHE A 464 39.41 -13.39 16.69
N LYS A 465 39.33 -12.49 15.70
CA LYS A 465 38.25 -11.49 15.58
C LYS A 465 36.95 -12.13 15.11
N TYR A 466 37.04 -12.97 14.07
CA TYR A 466 35.90 -13.75 13.59
C TYR A 466 35.41 -14.73 14.67
N GLY A 467 36.31 -15.35 15.43
CA GLY A 467 35.96 -16.25 16.53
C GLY A 467 35.08 -15.60 17.60
N ASN A 468 35.36 -14.35 17.98
CA ASN A 468 34.53 -13.62 18.95
C ASN A 468 33.13 -13.29 18.42
N VAL A 469 33.00 -12.95 17.13
CA VAL A 469 31.68 -12.71 16.50
C VAL A 469 30.91 -14.01 16.32
N ILE A 470 31.59 -15.07 15.87
CA ILE A 470 31.00 -16.40 15.70
C ILE A 470 30.47 -16.94 17.04
N LYS A 471 31.18 -16.68 18.15
CA LYS A 471 30.72 -17.04 19.49
C LYS A 471 29.40 -16.33 19.86
N ASP A 472 29.30 -15.01 19.66
CA ASP A 472 28.07 -14.22 19.88
C ASP A 472 26.88 -14.82 19.08
N TYR A 473 27.11 -15.27 17.85
CA TYR A 473 26.08 -15.95 17.05
C TYR A 473 25.74 -17.37 17.54
N HIS A 474 26.71 -18.17 17.98
CA HIS A 474 26.45 -19.49 18.56
C HIS A 474 25.63 -19.39 19.85
N ASP A 475 25.96 -18.42 20.72
CA ASP A 475 25.24 -18.19 21.96
C ASP A 475 23.76 -17.83 21.66
N ARG A 476 23.50 -17.01 20.64
CA ARG A 476 22.14 -16.70 20.15
C ARG A 476 21.41 -17.91 19.55
N ILE A 477 22.09 -18.75 18.77
CA ILE A 477 21.51 -19.96 18.18
C ILE A 477 21.13 -20.96 19.29
N ALA A 478 22.05 -21.19 20.24
CA ALA A 478 21.82 -22.09 21.37
C ALA A 478 20.63 -21.62 22.19
N PHE A 479 20.53 -20.30 22.45
CA PHE A 479 19.38 -19.71 23.11
C PHE A 479 18.07 -19.93 22.34
N LEU A 480 18.05 -19.61 21.04
CA LEU A 480 16.86 -19.78 20.21
C LEU A 480 16.40 -21.24 20.12
N LYS A 481 17.32 -22.21 20.10
CA LYS A 481 16.99 -23.64 20.02
C LYS A 481 16.29 -24.18 21.27
N VAL A 482 16.48 -23.57 22.43
CA VAL A 482 15.90 -24.02 23.71
C VAL A 482 14.43 -23.62 23.92
N LEU A 483 13.91 -22.62 23.18
CA LEU A 483 12.56 -22.05 23.36
C LEU A 483 11.44 -22.82 22.61
N ASP A 484 10.19 -22.88 23.08
CA ASP A 484 9.07 -23.44 22.30
C ASP A 484 8.42 -22.39 21.35
N ASP A 485 7.70 -22.85 20.30
CA ASP A 485 7.21 -21.99 19.19
C ASP A 485 6.02 -21.06 19.57
N ASP A 486 5.39 -21.23 20.74
CA ASP A 486 4.13 -20.56 21.14
C ASP A 486 4.25 -19.49 22.27
N ASP A 487 5.45 -19.22 22.80
CA ASP A 487 5.63 -18.44 24.05
C ASP A 487 5.92 -16.94 23.84
N GLU A 488 5.04 -16.16 23.21
CA GLU A 488 5.15 -14.69 23.20
C GLU A 488 3.95 -14.05 23.94
N ASP A 489 4.03 -13.95 25.28
CA ASP A 489 3.01 -13.25 26.09
C ASP A 489 3.45 -11.80 26.36
N SER A 490 2.94 -10.89 25.54
CA SER A 490 3.19 -9.45 25.65
C SER A 490 2.85 -8.86 27.04
N LYS A 491 1.92 -9.46 27.79
CA LYS A 491 1.57 -8.99 29.15
C LYS A 491 2.60 -9.43 30.19
N GLU A 492 3.12 -10.64 30.06
CA GLU A 492 4.14 -11.17 30.96
C GLU A 492 5.47 -10.45 30.77
N LEU A 493 5.79 -10.06 29.52
CA LEU A 493 6.94 -9.22 29.21
C LEU A 493 6.86 -7.87 29.93
N GLU A 494 5.69 -7.24 29.93
CA GLU A 494 5.45 -5.97 30.62
C GLU A 494 5.58 -6.12 32.16
N ARG A 495 5.08 -7.22 32.73
CA ARG A 495 5.22 -7.55 34.16
C ARG A 495 6.70 -7.67 34.56
N LEU A 496 7.47 -8.45 33.81
CA LEU A 496 8.87 -8.73 34.09
C LEU A 496 9.76 -7.50 33.90
N GLN A 497 9.48 -6.64 32.91
CA GLN A 497 10.15 -5.34 32.76
C GLN A 497 9.90 -4.44 33.98
N GLY A 498 8.69 -4.49 34.54
CA GLY A 498 8.36 -3.81 35.78
C GLY A 498 9.22 -4.27 36.96
N ILE A 499 9.38 -5.59 37.13
CA ILE A 499 10.19 -6.20 38.19
C ILE A 499 11.67 -5.85 38.03
N ALA A 500 12.20 -5.90 36.81
CA ALA A 500 13.57 -5.55 36.51
C ALA A 500 13.86 -4.08 36.90
N PHE A 501 12.99 -3.16 36.49
CA PHE A 501 13.14 -1.74 36.78
C PHE A 501 13.03 -1.41 38.28
N ASP A 502 12.10 -2.05 38.99
CA ASP A 502 11.96 -1.84 40.44
C ASP A 502 13.17 -2.38 41.21
N THR A 503 13.76 -3.50 40.74
CA THR A 503 14.99 -4.08 41.31
C THR A 503 16.20 -3.20 41.04
N GLU A 504 16.31 -2.64 39.82
CA GLU A 504 17.34 -1.68 39.44
C GLU A 504 17.28 -0.42 40.31
N THR A 505 16.09 0.16 40.45
CA THR A 505 15.86 1.36 41.28
C THR A 505 16.19 1.10 42.75
N LYS A 506 15.77 -0.04 43.29
CA LYS A 506 16.05 -0.41 44.69
C LYS A 506 17.54 -0.62 44.94
N THR A 507 18.24 -1.27 44.02
CA THR A 507 19.68 -1.50 44.14
C THR A 507 20.45 -0.18 44.14
N LEU A 508 20.05 0.78 43.29
CA LEU A 508 20.64 2.12 43.29
C LEU A 508 20.37 2.88 44.60
N ASP A 509 19.16 2.78 45.16
CA ASP A 509 18.81 3.39 46.46
C ASP A 509 19.65 2.82 47.60
N ASP A 510 19.85 1.50 47.62
CA ASP A 510 20.63 0.83 48.66
C ASP A 510 22.13 1.17 48.54
N LEU A 511 22.68 1.20 47.31
CA LEU A 511 24.04 1.67 47.06
C LEU A 511 24.25 3.14 47.47
N ALA A 512 23.23 3.98 47.30
CA ALA A 512 23.27 5.37 47.74
C ALA A 512 23.28 5.47 49.28
N LYS A 513 22.44 4.71 50.00
CA LYS A 513 22.42 4.70 51.47
C LYS A 513 23.71 4.22 52.09
N GLU A 514 24.37 3.26 51.45
CA GLU A 514 25.69 2.73 51.85
C GLU A 514 26.85 3.68 51.55
N GLY A 515 26.59 4.84 50.91
CA GLY A 515 27.63 5.81 50.53
C GLY A 515 28.54 5.34 49.39
N ARG A 516 28.11 4.34 48.61
CA ARG A 516 28.93 3.73 47.53
C ARG A 516 28.79 4.41 46.18
N ILE A 517 27.75 5.21 45.98
CA ILE A 517 27.53 5.99 44.75
C ILE A 517 27.28 7.46 45.09
N SER A 518 27.90 8.37 44.32
CA SER A 518 27.62 9.80 44.44
C SER A 518 26.38 10.19 43.64
N GLN A 519 25.87 11.40 43.88
CA GLN A 519 24.78 11.96 43.07
C GLN A 519 25.15 12.07 41.58
N SER A 520 26.41 12.38 41.27
CA SER A 520 26.91 12.44 39.90
C SER A 520 26.88 11.07 39.23
N ASP A 521 27.29 10.02 39.96
CA ASP A 521 27.29 8.64 39.44
C ASP A 521 25.86 8.15 39.17
N PHE A 522 24.93 8.47 40.07
CA PHE A 522 23.51 8.17 39.89
C PHE A 522 22.93 8.89 38.66
N ASP A 523 23.21 10.18 38.50
CA ASP A 523 22.71 10.95 37.36
C ASP A 523 23.34 10.51 36.03
N ASN A 524 24.62 10.14 36.03
CA ASN A 524 25.30 9.60 34.85
C ASN A 524 24.77 8.21 34.47
N TYR A 525 24.55 7.35 35.46
CA TYR A 525 23.90 6.05 35.28
C TYR A 525 22.48 6.22 34.72
N MET A 526 21.66 7.11 35.30
CA MET A 526 20.28 7.31 34.85
C MET A 526 20.23 7.90 33.44
N ARG A 527 21.12 8.85 33.09
CA ARG A 527 21.21 9.37 31.71
C ARG A 527 21.57 8.27 30.71
N TYR A 528 22.45 7.34 31.09
CA TYR A 528 22.75 6.18 30.25
C TYR A 528 21.54 5.24 30.15
N ALA A 529 20.92 4.89 31.28
CA ALA A 529 19.75 4.01 31.34
C ALA A 529 18.55 4.57 30.55
N GLU A 530 18.28 5.87 30.60
CA GLU A 530 17.22 6.55 29.82
C GLU A 530 17.47 6.49 28.30
N ARG A 531 18.73 6.37 27.87
CA ARG A 531 19.09 6.17 26.45
C ARG A 531 18.93 4.72 26.00
N THR A 532 18.78 3.77 26.92
CA THR A 532 18.61 2.35 26.59
C THR A 532 17.21 2.03 26.07
N GLN A 533 17.15 1.03 25.20
CA GLN A 533 15.97 0.55 24.49
C GLN A 533 14.76 0.19 25.38
N VAL A 534 14.98 -0.38 26.57
CA VAL A 534 13.90 -0.78 27.50
C VAL A 534 13.09 0.45 27.94
N TYR A 535 13.73 1.61 28.03
CA TYR A 535 13.05 2.87 28.35
C TYR A 535 12.25 3.43 27.15
N ARG A 536 12.75 3.25 25.91
CA ARG A 536 12.09 3.75 24.69
C ARG A 536 10.86 2.95 24.29
N GLN A 537 10.86 1.63 24.53
CA GLN A 537 9.75 0.73 24.23
C GLN A 537 8.62 0.78 25.27
N ALA A 538 8.87 1.33 26.46
CA ALA A 538 7.84 1.51 27.47
C ALA A 538 6.70 2.43 26.98
N SER A 539 5.47 2.11 27.36
CA SER A 539 4.29 2.94 27.09
C SER A 539 4.50 4.38 27.59
N LEU A 540 3.86 5.37 26.94
CA LEU A 540 4.01 6.79 27.30
C LEU A 540 3.71 7.04 28.80
N LEU A 541 2.68 6.37 29.34
CA LEU A 541 2.33 6.43 30.75
C LEU A 541 3.44 5.86 31.65
N ARG A 542 4.06 4.74 31.26
CA ARG A 542 5.15 4.13 32.03
C ARG A 542 6.41 4.99 32.00
N ARG A 543 6.75 5.62 30.87
CA ARG A 543 7.86 6.58 30.78
C ARG A 543 7.67 7.77 31.73
N ILE A 544 6.47 8.33 31.75
CA ILE A 544 6.11 9.41 32.70
C ILE A 544 6.26 8.93 34.14
N TRP A 545 5.76 7.74 34.45
CA TRP A 545 5.85 7.16 35.79
C TRP A 545 7.30 6.89 36.23
N ILE A 546 8.14 6.38 35.33
CA ILE A 546 9.56 6.18 35.59
C ILE A 546 10.24 7.53 35.88
N ARG A 547 9.95 8.60 35.12
CA ARG A 547 10.50 9.95 35.41
C ARG A 547 10.09 10.45 36.78
N ILE A 548 8.84 10.22 37.17
CA ILE A 548 8.32 10.60 38.49
C ILE A 548 9.09 9.85 39.59
N LYS A 549 9.19 8.51 39.49
CA LYS A 549 9.94 7.69 40.46
C LYS A 549 11.43 8.07 40.51
N ALA A 550 12.07 8.24 39.36
CA ALA A 550 13.46 8.69 39.25
C ALA A 550 13.66 10.06 39.91
N SER A 551 12.72 10.99 39.73
CA SER A 551 12.76 12.30 40.39
C SER A 551 12.59 12.21 41.91
N PHE A 552 11.78 11.27 42.41
CA PHE A 552 11.66 11.00 43.85
C PHE A 552 12.94 10.39 44.42
N LEU A 553 13.57 9.45 43.71
CA LEU A 553 14.84 8.86 44.12
C LEU A 553 15.98 9.88 44.10
N ARG A 554 16.04 10.71 43.06
CA ARG A 554 16.99 11.83 42.94
C ARG A 554 16.91 12.77 44.16
N ARG A 555 15.71 13.02 44.68
CA ARG A 555 15.51 13.81 45.92
C ARG A 555 16.01 13.10 47.17
N ARG A 556 15.97 11.76 47.24
CA ARG A 556 16.46 10.98 48.38
C ARG A 556 17.98 10.85 48.38
N VAL A 557 18.59 10.66 47.22
CA VAL A 557 20.06 10.63 47.05
C VAL A 557 20.70 11.98 47.40
N ARG A 558 19.97 13.10 47.25
CA ARG A 558 20.41 14.47 47.60
C ARG A 558 20.80 14.66 49.08
N ILE A 559 20.40 13.78 49.99
CA ILE A 559 20.53 13.97 51.45
C ILE A 559 21.91 13.55 52.00
N GLN A 560 22.75 12.85 51.23
CA GLN A 560 24.14 12.54 51.61
C GLN A 560 25.13 13.27 50.68
N THR A 561 25.73 14.36 51.15
CA THR A 561 26.85 15.08 50.49
C THR A 561 28.16 14.31 50.72
N ASN A 562 29.25 14.34 49.93
CA ASN A 562 29.89 15.36 49.09
C ASN A 562 30.94 14.66 48.19
N ALA A 563 31.08 15.07 46.93
CA ALA A 563 32.36 15.23 46.20
C ALA A 563 32.05 15.44 44.71
N SER A 564 32.23 16.66 44.24
CA SER A 564 32.39 16.99 42.83
C SER A 564 33.64 16.27 42.32
N SER A 565 33.46 15.13 41.64
CA SER A 565 34.56 14.45 41.00
C SER A 565 34.63 14.92 39.54
N SER A 566 35.60 15.79 39.26
CA SER A 566 36.07 16.07 37.89
C SER A 566 36.86 14.87 37.40
N LEU A 567 36.19 13.73 37.23
CA LEU A 567 36.83 12.51 36.74
C LEU A 567 36.96 12.60 35.22
N ASP A 568 38.14 12.25 34.73
CA ASP A 568 38.42 11.98 33.31
C ASP A 568 37.33 11.02 32.77
N ILE A 569 36.90 11.21 31.52
CA ILE A 569 35.76 10.47 30.91
C ILE A 569 35.94 8.95 31.10
N LYS A 570 37.19 8.48 31.03
CA LYS A 570 37.57 7.08 31.21
C LYS A 570 37.32 6.56 32.63
N GLU A 571 37.51 7.40 33.63
CA GLU A 571 37.35 7.05 35.05
C GLU A 571 35.87 7.08 35.44
N ASN A 572 35.10 8.03 34.90
CA ASN A 572 33.63 8.06 35.02
C ASN A 572 32.98 6.82 34.38
N LEU A 573 33.40 6.42 33.17
CA LEU A 573 32.94 5.19 32.52
C LEU A 573 33.26 3.92 33.33
N LYS A 574 34.40 3.90 34.03
CA LYS A 574 34.82 2.78 34.88
C LYS A 574 33.94 2.67 36.14
N GLU A 575 33.58 3.79 36.76
CA GLU A 575 32.66 3.80 37.90
C GLU A 575 31.22 3.40 37.49
N ILE A 576 30.72 3.92 36.36
CA ILE A 576 29.42 3.50 35.79
C ILE A 576 29.40 1.99 35.52
N SER A 577 30.48 1.43 34.96
CA SER A 577 30.60 0.00 34.69
C SER A 577 30.55 -0.85 35.98
N LYS A 578 31.18 -0.39 37.08
CA LYS A 578 31.11 -1.07 38.38
C LYS A 578 29.68 -1.07 38.93
N ILE A 579 29.01 0.08 38.89
CA ILE A 579 27.62 0.21 39.36
C ILE A 579 26.70 -0.70 38.55
N MET A 580 26.84 -0.71 37.22
CA MET A 580 26.07 -1.59 36.34
C MET A 580 26.24 -3.07 36.65
N ARG A 581 27.47 -3.54 36.91
CA ARG A 581 27.69 -4.96 37.24
C ARG A 581 26.88 -5.38 38.46
N ILE A 582 26.82 -4.52 39.49
CA ILE A 582 26.07 -4.80 40.72
C ILE A 582 24.55 -4.77 40.44
N VAL A 583 24.09 -3.73 39.74
CA VAL A 583 22.68 -3.55 39.42
C VAL A 583 22.17 -4.67 38.51
N HIS A 584 22.85 -4.95 37.42
CA HIS A 584 22.46 -5.98 36.45
C HIS A 584 22.52 -7.37 37.05
N TYR A 585 23.51 -7.68 37.89
CA TYR A 585 23.54 -8.95 38.63
C TYR A 585 22.31 -9.12 39.52
N ASN A 586 21.92 -8.08 40.27
CA ASN A 586 20.74 -8.14 41.14
C ASN A 586 19.43 -8.24 40.33
N VAL A 587 19.35 -7.56 39.18
CA VAL A 587 18.21 -7.65 38.27
C VAL A 587 18.08 -9.05 37.68
N VAL A 588 19.14 -9.60 37.08
CA VAL A 588 19.14 -10.95 36.50
C VAL A 588 18.85 -12.00 37.57
N LYS A 589 19.45 -11.87 38.76
CA LYS A 589 19.17 -12.75 39.91
C LYS A 589 17.73 -12.67 40.42
N ARG A 590 17.08 -11.51 40.28
CA ARG A 590 15.65 -11.38 40.64
C ARG A 590 14.77 -11.99 39.57
N LEU A 591 15.06 -11.73 38.29
CA LEU A 591 14.34 -12.30 37.16
C LEU A 591 14.45 -13.83 37.13
N SER A 592 15.63 -14.38 37.43
CA SER A 592 15.82 -15.84 37.51
C SER A 592 14.97 -16.52 38.58
N LYS A 593 14.48 -15.79 39.59
CA LYS A 593 13.55 -16.30 40.61
C LYS A 593 12.09 -16.27 40.16
N GLU A 594 11.77 -15.51 39.12
CA GLU A 594 10.43 -15.42 38.54
C GLU A 594 10.26 -16.38 37.34
N ALA A 595 11.30 -17.17 37.03
CA ALA A 595 11.31 -18.09 35.89
C ALA A 595 10.39 -19.30 36.11
N ASN A 596 9.47 -19.48 35.16
CA ASN A 596 8.61 -20.65 35.02
C ASN A 596 8.79 -21.24 33.60
N SER A 597 7.97 -22.22 33.20
CA SER A 597 8.03 -22.82 31.85
C SER A 597 7.59 -21.85 30.76
N ASP A 598 6.67 -20.94 31.07
CA ASP A 598 5.90 -20.17 30.08
C ASP A 598 6.46 -18.75 29.86
N ASN A 599 7.35 -18.27 30.73
CA ASN A 599 7.89 -16.90 30.70
C ASN A 599 9.40 -16.81 30.47
N GLN A 600 10.00 -17.90 29.98
CA GLN A 600 11.45 -18.00 29.78
C GLN A 600 11.93 -17.04 28.68
N LEU A 601 11.13 -16.84 27.64
CA LEU A 601 11.45 -15.92 26.54
C LEU A 601 11.55 -14.48 27.03
N GLU A 602 10.56 -14.04 27.80
CA GLU A 602 10.47 -12.69 28.33
C GLU A 602 11.58 -12.41 29.34
N ILE A 603 11.84 -13.36 30.24
CA ILE A 603 12.93 -13.26 31.21
C ILE A 603 14.27 -13.14 30.52
N SER A 604 14.54 -13.99 29.53
CA SER A 604 15.82 -13.96 28.84
C SER A 604 15.98 -12.72 27.99
N THR A 605 14.93 -12.28 27.29
CA THR A 605 14.94 -11.03 26.50
C THR A 605 15.32 -9.83 27.37
N ILE A 606 14.75 -9.76 28.58
CA ILE A 606 15.06 -8.69 29.52
C ILE A 606 16.47 -8.89 30.09
N ALA A 607 16.84 -10.09 30.53
CA ALA A 607 18.15 -10.39 31.11
C ALA A 607 19.30 -10.09 30.12
N ASP A 608 19.17 -10.51 28.87
CA ASP A 608 20.13 -10.23 27.79
C ASP A 608 20.27 -8.74 27.54
N SER A 609 19.16 -7.99 27.57
CA SER A 609 19.21 -6.53 27.44
C SER A 609 20.02 -5.85 28.55
N TYR A 610 20.09 -6.44 29.76
CA TYR A 610 20.91 -5.96 30.87
C TYR A 610 22.35 -6.48 30.79
N LEU A 611 22.56 -7.74 30.40
CA LEU A 611 23.90 -8.31 30.24
C LEU A 611 24.69 -7.61 29.13
N LEU A 612 24.07 -7.38 27.96
CA LEU A 612 24.67 -6.65 26.84
C LEU A 612 25.11 -5.22 27.21
N ARG A 613 24.39 -4.54 28.12
CA ARG A 613 24.80 -3.19 28.59
C ARG A 613 26.13 -3.23 29.34
N THR A 614 26.43 -4.33 30.02
CA THR A 614 27.65 -4.50 30.83
C THR A 614 28.89 -4.68 29.95
N ASP A 615 28.75 -5.48 28.88
CA ASP A 615 29.86 -5.78 27.96
C ASP A 615 30.24 -4.59 27.07
N ASN A 616 29.29 -3.69 26.81
CA ASN A 616 29.51 -2.54 25.93
C ASN A 616 30.29 -1.38 26.58
N LEU A 617 30.48 -1.35 27.91
CA LEU A 617 31.07 -0.22 28.65
C LEU A 617 32.53 -0.42 29.11
N THR A 618 33.23 -1.44 28.63
CA THR A 618 34.66 -1.59 28.95
C THR A 618 35.51 -0.48 28.31
N PRO A 619 36.47 0.15 29.02
CA PRO A 619 37.34 1.20 28.48
C PRO A 619 38.11 0.81 27.21
N SER A 620 38.37 -0.49 27.00
CA SER A 620 38.97 -1.04 25.78
C SER A 620 38.09 -0.86 24.54
N ASN A 621 36.76 -0.83 24.69
CA ASN A 621 35.82 -0.63 23.58
C ASN A 621 35.63 0.86 23.23
N PHE A 622 35.89 1.81 24.14
CA PHE A 622 35.76 3.24 23.81
C PHE A 622 37.04 3.83 23.21
N PHE A 623 38.22 3.32 23.58
CA PHE A 623 39.51 3.94 23.22
C PHE A 623 40.36 3.14 22.23
N ASN A 624 39.94 1.94 21.81
CA ASN A 624 40.68 1.12 20.83
C ASN A 624 40.03 1.21 19.44
N THR A 625 40.07 2.40 18.85
CA THR A 625 39.39 2.77 17.59
C THR A 625 39.76 1.82 16.43
N LYS A 626 41.03 1.40 16.34
CA LYS A 626 41.53 0.51 15.27
C LYS A 626 40.96 -0.92 15.34
N ASN A 627 40.69 -1.44 16.54
CA ASN A 627 40.16 -2.79 16.72
C ASN A 627 38.63 -2.82 16.60
N ASN A 628 37.95 -1.78 17.08
CA ASN A 628 36.50 -1.61 16.93
C ASN A 628 36.09 -1.42 15.47
N GLU A 629 36.82 -0.64 14.68
CA GLU A 629 36.49 -0.43 13.27
C GLU A 629 36.51 -1.74 12.47
N SER A 630 37.44 -2.65 12.83
CA SER A 630 37.58 -3.99 12.23
C SER A 630 36.46 -4.94 12.69
N MET A 631 36.07 -4.91 13.96
CA MET A 631 34.99 -5.75 14.50
C MET A 631 33.60 -5.29 14.04
N SER A 632 33.36 -3.98 14.00
CA SER A 632 32.11 -3.41 13.48
C SER A 632 31.93 -3.72 11.99
N LYS A 633 33.01 -3.71 11.20
CA LYS A 633 32.97 -4.16 9.79
C LYS A 633 32.57 -5.63 9.66
N ILE A 634 33.11 -6.52 10.49
CA ILE A 634 32.74 -7.95 10.49
C ILE A 634 31.26 -8.13 10.86
N LYS A 635 30.78 -7.45 11.92
CA LYS A 635 29.38 -7.53 12.34
C LYS A 635 28.42 -6.91 11.32
N LEU A 636 28.81 -5.83 10.63
CA LEU A 636 28.03 -5.21 9.56
C LEU A 636 27.95 -6.09 8.32
N ASN A 637 29.04 -6.78 7.97
CA ASN A 637 29.02 -7.80 6.92
C ASN A 637 28.12 -8.99 7.29
N ALA A 638 28.15 -9.43 8.54
CA ALA A 638 27.24 -10.47 9.03
C ALA A 638 25.76 -10.03 8.91
N LEU A 639 25.41 -8.78 9.22
CA LEU A 639 24.04 -8.27 9.08
C LEU A 639 23.60 -8.14 7.62
N ARG A 640 24.51 -7.78 6.71
CA ARG A 640 24.25 -7.80 5.27
C ARG A 640 23.93 -9.21 4.79
N GLU A 641 24.69 -10.19 5.27
CA GLU A 641 24.47 -11.59 4.96
C GLU A 641 23.13 -12.10 5.49
N GLN A 642 22.74 -11.71 6.71
CA GLN A 642 21.40 -12.03 7.23
C GLN A 642 20.27 -11.51 6.32
N ARG A 643 20.43 -10.31 5.73
CA ARG A 643 19.45 -9.75 4.79
C ARG A 643 19.44 -10.49 3.46
N HIS A 644 20.61 -10.90 2.98
CA HIS A 644 20.72 -11.68 1.76
C HIS A 644 19.95 -12.99 1.88
N ILE A 645 20.27 -13.79 2.90
CA ILE A 645 19.62 -15.08 3.16
C ILE A 645 18.11 -14.90 3.40
N LEU A 646 17.70 -13.87 4.15
CA LEU A 646 16.28 -13.62 4.37
C LEU A 646 15.53 -13.29 3.07
N ASN A 647 16.16 -12.54 2.15
CA ASN A 647 15.54 -12.24 0.87
C ASN A 647 15.47 -13.49 -0.01
N GLU A 648 16.50 -14.34 -0.02
CA GLU A 648 16.47 -15.64 -0.70
C GLU A 648 15.34 -16.53 -0.18
N LEU A 649 15.19 -16.66 1.14
CA LEU A 649 14.12 -17.44 1.76
C LEU A 649 12.70 -16.91 1.46
N VAL A 650 12.58 -15.60 1.26
CA VAL A 650 11.32 -14.96 0.84
C VAL A 650 11.05 -15.21 -0.64
N ASP A 651 12.09 -15.13 -1.47
CA ASP A 651 12.00 -15.35 -2.92
C ASP A 651 11.72 -16.83 -3.26
N GLU A 652 12.25 -17.76 -2.46
CA GLU A 652 12.00 -19.21 -2.53
C GLU A 652 10.63 -19.61 -1.96
N GLY A 653 9.98 -18.73 -1.19
CA GLY A 653 8.68 -18.97 -0.58
C GLY A 653 8.71 -19.83 0.69
N GLU A 654 9.90 -20.07 1.25
CA GLU A 654 10.13 -20.85 2.49
C GLU A 654 9.69 -20.07 3.76
N VAL A 655 9.63 -18.74 3.68
CA VAL A 655 9.26 -17.85 4.80
C VAL A 655 8.08 -16.96 4.42
N SER A 656 7.07 -16.89 5.30
CA SER A 656 5.91 -16.01 5.08
C SER A 656 6.29 -14.53 5.14
N GLU A 657 5.61 -13.66 4.38
CA GLU A 657 5.86 -12.22 4.40
C GLU A 657 5.72 -11.61 5.81
N LYS A 658 4.80 -12.14 6.62
CA LYS A 658 4.63 -11.75 8.04
C LYS A 658 5.84 -12.14 8.88
N THR A 659 6.36 -13.35 8.70
CA THR A 659 7.57 -13.82 9.38
C THR A 659 8.79 -13.01 8.92
N ALA A 660 8.90 -12.75 7.62
CA ALA A 660 9.98 -11.97 7.03
C ALA A 660 10.00 -10.52 7.55
N LEU A 661 8.83 -9.89 7.74
CA LEU A 661 8.74 -8.58 8.38
C LEU A 661 9.30 -8.60 9.81
N LYS A 662 8.89 -9.57 10.63
CA LYS A 662 9.43 -9.73 12.00
C LYS A 662 10.96 -9.92 11.99
N VAL A 663 11.48 -10.76 11.09
CA VAL A 663 12.95 -10.99 10.99
C VAL A 663 13.67 -9.74 10.50
N ARG A 664 13.12 -9.01 9.51
CA ARG A 664 13.66 -7.72 9.02
C ARG A 664 13.70 -6.69 10.14
N GLU A 665 12.65 -6.56 10.94
CA GLU A 665 12.62 -5.67 12.11
C GLU A 665 13.76 -5.98 13.08
N ALA A 666 13.95 -7.26 13.40
CA ALA A 666 15.01 -7.68 14.30
C ALA A 666 16.43 -7.49 13.69
N ILE A 667 16.62 -7.67 12.38
CA ILE A 667 17.90 -7.34 11.70
C ILE A 667 18.16 -5.82 11.70
N ASN A 668 17.14 -5.02 11.37
CA ASN A 668 17.23 -3.56 11.35
C ASN A 668 17.58 -3.01 12.73
N TYR A 669 17.05 -3.64 13.77
CA TYR A 669 17.33 -3.33 15.15
C TYR A 669 18.77 -3.69 15.54
N ASP A 670 19.28 -4.87 15.15
CA ASP A 670 20.70 -5.23 15.34
C ASP A 670 21.65 -4.25 14.62
N GLU A 671 21.27 -3.77 13.43
CA GLU A 671 22.01 -2.75 12.67
C GLU A 671 21.98 -1.38 13.36
N MET A 672 20.82 -0.95 13.86
CA MET A 672 20.69 0.31 14.60
C MET A 672 21.59 0.33 15.84
N ILE A 673 21.68 -0.77 16.58
CA ILE A 673 22.58 -0.93 17.74
C ILE A 673 24.05 -0.82 17.33
N LEU A 674 24.39 -1.28 16.13
CA LEU A 674 25.75 -1.24 15.64
C LEU A 674 26.12 0.16 15.12
N VAL A 675 25.20 0.86 14.47
CA VAL A 675 25.39 2.22 13.95
C VAL A 675 25.48 3.25 15.07
N ASP A 676 24.68 3.13 16.14
CA ASP A 676 24.73 4.00 17.33
C ASP A 676 26.07 3.88 18.11
N ARG A 677 26.88 2.84 17.81
CA ARG A 677 28.25 2.70 18.35
C ARG A 677 29.31 3.41 17.49
N LEU A 678 28.98 3.76 16.25
CA LEU A 678 29.90 4.38 15.28
C LEU A 678 29.76 5.91 15.25
N THR A 679 28.61 6.43 15.67
CA THR A 679 28.30 7.87 15.84
C THR A 679 28.45 8.28 17.30
#